data_AF-A0A6J6FJ44-F1
#
_entry.id   AF-A0A6J6FJ44-F1
#
_cell.length_a   1.000
_cell.length_b   1.000
_cell.length_c   1.000
_cell.angle_alpha   90.00
_cell.angle_beta   90.00
_cell.angle_gamma   90.00
#
_symmetry.space_group_name_H-M   'P 1'
#
loop_
_entity.id
_entity.type
_entity.pdbx_description
1 polymer ?
#
loop_
_entity_poly.entity_id
_entity_poly.type
_entity_poly.pdbx_seq_one_letter_code
_entity_poly.pdbx_strand_id
1 'polypeptide(L)'
;MAGIIVAIDGPSGSGKSSTAKTIAKRANWSYLDTGALYRAATWLAIKNNLSEGWQIIAALKDEPIVFKTDPNSPEIFCGDVDITTDIRSLRITDQVSIYSQIPELRDYLVSLQRTVIEEAPLGIVVEGRDIGTVVAPEAHLKVFLYADLEARTMRREAEMSNTDTQTVTASLDNRDAIDSTRKISPLRPAPDALELDSTLLSLPEVVDMIWEWLGRRNLLGLPTVAVIGRPNVGKSTLVNRIIGRREAIVEDTPGVTRDRVKYEAEWNGRRFTLIDTGGWEAHPEGISSKITAGSQAAIEEADVILFVVDAQVGALDEDESLVVLLRKSKKKIILAANKVDSQIEESDAHGLWNLGLGEPHFVSALHGRGSGDMLDFLVKQLPEIGSEKPDDGFRRVALVGRPNVGKSSLLNILAGESRVIVDDAAGTTRDPVDELIEIAGQTWRFIDTAGIRKRAHQDSGTDYYASLRTASALERAEVAVVVLDASVPITEQDLRILTMVEEAGRALVIVMNKWDLVDEDRQIQLDKEMERQLDRYPWAQRVNVSALTGWHRDRLAPALRTALASWEKRIPTSKLNSFLGALVGATPPPVRSGKQPKIRFATQAAISPPKFVVFATEFVETSYRRFIERRLREEFGFPGTPVEVVVKVKTKERE
;
A
#
# COMPACT_ATOMS: atom_id res chain seq x y z
N MET A 1 -5.47 -9.05 -13.93
CA MET A 1 -6.07 -8.36 -12.77
C MET A 1 -6.32 -6.92 -13.17
N ALA A 2 -7.50 -6.39 -12.87
CA ALA A 2 -7.78 -4.97 -12.97
C ALA A 2 -6.76 -4.19 -12.13
N GLY A 3 -6.31 -3.03 -12.61
CA GLY A 3 -5.50 -2.12 -11.79
C GLY A 3 -6.24 -1.65 -10.53
N ILE A 4 -5.58 -0.85 -9.70
CA ILE A 4 -6.21 -0.28 -8.50
C ILE A 4 -7.50 0.47 -8.84
N ILE A 5 -8.58 0.15 -8.14
CA ILE A 5 -9.91 0.76 -8.37
C ILE A 5 -10.21 1.74 -7.25
N VAL A 6 -10.45 3.00 -7.62
CA VAL A 6 -10.98 4.03 -6.72
C VAL A 6 -12.40 4.38 -7.15
N ALA A 7 -13.37 4.10 -6.29
CA ALA A 7 -14.76 4.47 -6.48
C ALA A 7 -15.04 5.81 -5.80
N ILE A 8 -15.55 6.79 -6.56
CA ILE A 8 -15.97 8.09 -6.04
C ILE A 8 -17.46 8.29 -6.30
N ASP A 9 -18.26 8.15 -5.25
CA ASP A 9 -19.70 8.38 -5.27
C ASP A 9 -20.07 9.74 -4.68
N GLY A 10 -21.19 10.30 -5.13
CA GLY A 10 -21.76 11.50 -4.53
C GLY A 10 -22.87 12.15 -5.34
N PRO A 11 -23.62 13.11 -4.75
CA PRO A 11 -24.68 13.83 -5.44
C PRO A 11 -24.14 14.71 -6.57
N SER A 12 -25.04 15.26 -7.38
CA SER A 12 -24.64 16.19 -8.44
C SER A 12 -24.05 17.47 -7.83
N GLY A 13 -22.97 18.00 -8.41
CA GLY A 13 -22.30 19.21 -7.94
C GLY A 13 -21.34 19.03 -6.75
N SER A 14 -21.20 17.81 -6.18
CA SER A 14 -20.28 17.55 -5.06
C SER A 14 -18.79 17.65 -5.40
N GLY A 15 -18.43 17.91 -6.67
CA GLY A 15 -17.04 17.96 -7.12
C GLY A 15 -16.42 16.61 -7.48
N LYS A 16 -17.21 15.53 -7.51
CA LYS A 16 -16.75 14.17 -7.85
C LYS A 16 -15.99 14.09 -9.17
N SER A 17 -16.48 14.69 -10.25
CA SER A 17 -15.87 14.59 -11.57
C SER A 17 -14.50 15.27 -11.62
N SER A 18 -14.41 16.48 -11.06
CA SER A 18 -13.16 17.23 -10.98
C SER A 18 -12.14 16.54 -10.09
N THR A 19 -12.59 15.98 -8.96
CA THR A 19 -11.75 15.23 -8.02
C THR A 19 -11.23 13.95 -8.66
N ALA A 20 -12.12 13.15 -9.27
CA ALA A 20 -11.77 11.90 -9.93
C ALA A 20 -10.76 12.10 -11.06
N LYS A 21 -10.99 13.09 -11.94
CA LYS A 21 -10.05 13.44 -13.00
C LYS A 21 -8.70 13.88 -12.44
N THR A 22 -8.68 14.71 -11.41
CA THR A 22 -7.42 15.23 -10.86
C THR A 22 -6.60 14.12 -10.21
N ILE A 23 -7.24 13.21 -9.46
CA ILE A 23 -6.58 12.03 -8.90
C ILE A 23 -6.06 11.13 -10.02
N ALA A 24 -6.88 10.82 -11.03
CA ALA A 24 -6.48 9.99 -12.17
C ALA A 24 -5.27 10.58 -12.91
N LYS A 25 -5.26 11.90 -13.16
CA LYS A 25 -4.10 12.61 -13.76
C LYS A 25 -2.87 12.50 -12.87
N ARG A 26 -3.01 12.82 -11.59
CA ARG A 26 -1.91 12.81 -10.62
C ARG A 26 -1.32 11.41 -10.46
N ALA A 27 -2.15 10.36 -10.59
CA ALA A 27 -1.75 8.96 -10.48
C ALA A 27 -1.38 8.27 -11.80
N ASN A 28 -1.51 8.96 -12.94
CA ASN A 28 -1.39 8.35 -14.26
C ASN A 28 -2.29 7.10 -14.41
N TRP A 29 -3.51 7.20 -13.87
CA TRP A 29 -4.53 6.16 -13.91
C TRP A 29 -5.60 6.48 -14.96
N SER A 30 -6.32 5.44 -15.37
CA SER A 30 -7.52 5.59 -16.18
C SER A 30 -8.61 6.35 -15.42
N TYR A 31 -9.52 6.98 -16.14
CA TYR A 31 -10.68 7.66 -15.59
C TYR A 31 -11.96 7.17 -16.28
N LEU A 32 -13.06 7.04 -15.52
CA LEU A 32 -14.37 6.68 -16.05
C LEU A 32 -15.47 7.54 -15.43
N ASP A 33 -16.16 8.32 -16.29
CA ASP A 33 -17.43 8.98 -15.97
C ASP A 33 -18.59 8.02 -16.31
N THR A 34 -19.10 7.29 -15.32
CA THR A 34 -20.23 6.37 -15.56
C THR A 34 -21.49 7.12 -15.99
N GLY A 35 -21.66 8.37 -15.56
CA GLY A 35 -22.76 9.23 -15.98
C GLY A 35 -22.72 9.52 -17.49
N ALA A 36 -21.54 9.58 -18.10
CA ALA A 36 -21.41 9.74 -19.55
C ALA A 36 -21.98 8.55 -20.32
N LEU A 37 -21.80 7.32 -19.82
CA LEU A 37 -22.35 6.11 -20.45
C LEU A 37 -23.89 6.11 -20.42
N TYR A 38 -24.50 6.47 -19.30
CA TYR A 38 -25.97 6.61 -19.21
C TYR A 38 -26.49 7.73 -20.13
N ARG A 39 -25.77 8.85 -20.24
CA ARG A 39 -26.14 9.93 -21.17
C ARG A 39 -25.97 9.54 -22.63
N ALA A 40 -24.96 8.74 -22.97
CA ALA A 40 -24.78 8.20 -24.33
C ALA A 40 -25.90 7.23 -24.71
N ALA A 41 -26.29 6.32 -23.81
CA ALA A 41 -27.45 5.45 -24.03
C ALA A 41 -28.74 6.26 -24.19
N THR A 42 -28.92 7.32 -23.39
CA THR A 42 -30.05 8.25 -23.50
C THR A 42 -30.04 9.00 -24.83
N TRP A 43 -28.87 9.44 -25.29
CA TRP A 43 -28.70 10.11 -26.59
C TRP A 43 -29.09 9.19 -27.74
N LEU A 44 -28.64 7.94 -27.73
CA LEU A 44 -28.98 6.96 -28.76
C LEU A 44 -30.49 6.65 -28.76
N ALA A 45 -31.07 6.49 -27.57
CA ALA A 45 -32.50 6.27 -27.41
C ALA A 45 -33.31 7.43 -28.00
N ILE A 46 -32.94 8.67 -27.69
CA ILE A 46 -33.61 9.89 -28.19
C ILE A 46 -33.41 10.08 -29.70
N LYS A 47 -32.20 9.80 -30.22
CA LYS A 47 -31.88 9.86 -31.66
C LYS A 47 -32.77 8.91 -32.47
N ASN A 48 -32.98 7.70 -31.96
CA ASN A 48 -33.76 6.65 -32.61
C ASN A 48 -35.22 6.55 -32.15
N ASN A 49 -35.67 7.47 -31.29
CA ASN A 49 -37.01 7.53 -30.72
C ASN A 49 -37.43 6.19 -30.03
N LEU A 50 -36.54 5.64 -29.21
CA LEU A 50 -36.70 4.37 -28.50
C LEU A 50 -37.08 4.62 -27.03
N SER A 51 -38.04 3.87 -26.49
CA SER A 51 -38.47 3.96 -25.09
C SER A 51 -38.25 2.67 -24.30
N GLU A 52 -38.22 1.52 -24.96
CA GLU A 52 -38.10 0.20 -24.31
C GLU A 52 -36.64 -0.23 -24.16
N GLY A 53 -36.28 -0.79 -22.99
CA GLY A 53 -34.91 -1.20 -22.67
C GLY A 53 -34.28 -2.15 -23.68
N TRP A 54 -35.03 -3.17 -24.13
CA TRP A 54 -34.54 -4.16 -25.09
C TRP A 54 -34.25 -3.54 -26.47
N GLN A 55 -34.99 -2.52 -26.89
CA GLN A 55 -34.75 -1.81 -28.16
C GLN A 55 -33.48 -0.96 -28.08
N ILE A 56 -33.29 -0.28 -26.94
CA ILE A 56 -32.09 0.52 -26.70
C ILE A 56 -30.86 -0.39 -26.67
N ILE A 57 -30.93 -1.55 -25.99
CA ILE A 57 -29.84 -2.52 -25.95
C ILE A 57 -29.52 -3.08 -27.34
N ALA A 58 -30.55 -3.36 -28.18
CA ALA A 58 -30.32 -3.78 -29.56
C ALA A 58 -29.57 -2.70 -30.35
N ALA A 59 -30.01 -1.44 -30.25
CA ALA A 59 -29.30 -0.32 -30.88
C ALA A 59 -27.87 -0.14 -30.37
N LEU A 60 -27.61 -0.38 -29.07
CA LEU A 60 -26.28 -0.33 -28.47
C LEU A 60 -25.36 -1.49 -28.90
N LYS A 61 -25.91 -2.57 -29.45
CA LYS A 61 -25.10 -3.63 -30.06
C LYS A 61 -24.67 -3.27 -31.48
N ASP A 62 -25.50 -2.53 -32.19
CA ASP A 62 -25.22 -2.05 -33.54
C ASP A 62 -24.30 -0.81 -33.53
N GLU A 63 -24.57 0.15 -32.63
CA GLU A 63 -23.76 1.36 -32.37
C GLU A 63 -23.19 1.30 -30.93
N PRO A 64 -22.09 0.56 -30.68
CA PRO A 64 -21.54 0.39 -29.34
C PRO A 64 -21.00 1.70 -28.76
N ILE A 65 -21.18 1.86 -27.45
CA ILE A 65 -20.58 2.98 -26.71
C ILE A 65 -19.12 2.64 -26.39
N VAL A 66 -18.21 3.55 -26.74
CA VAL A 66 -16.78 3.45 -26.40
C VAL A 66 -16.37 4.69 -25.63
N PHE A 67 -15.93 4.51 -24.38
CA PHE A 67 -15.39 5.59 -23.56
C PHE A 67 -13.86 5.54 -23.55
N LYS A 68 -13.21 6.63 -23.97
CA LYS A 68 -11.76 6.78 -23.88
C LYS A 68 -11.38 7.22 -22.46
N THR A 69 -10.59 6.39 -21.78
CA THR A 69 -10.30 6.52 -20.35
C THR A 69 -9.16 7.49 -20.01
N ASP A 70 -8.57 8.20 -20.98
CA ASP A 70 -7.52 9.18 -20.72
C ASP A 70 -8.09 10.36 -19.91
N PRO A 71 -7.62 10.59 -18.67
CA PRO A 71 -8.14 11.67 -17.84
C PRO A 71 -7.81 13.07 -18.38
N ASN A 72 -6.83 13.20 -19.29
CA ASN A 72 -6.48 14.47 -19.93
C ASN A 72 -7.48 14.90 -20.99
N SER A 73 -8.05 13.93 -21.71
CA SER A 73 -9.03 14.16 -22.76
C SER A 73 -10.04 13.00 -22.81
N PRO A 74 -11.00 12.94 -21.86
CA PRO A 74 -12.00 11.88 -21.85
C PRO A 74 -13.02 12.12 -22.96
N GLU A 75 -13.08 11.17 -23.90
CA GLU A 75 -13.97 11.19 -25.07
C GLU A 75 -14.95 10.01 -25.00
N ILE A 76 -16.11 10.17 -25.61
CA ILE A 76 -17.12 9.12 -25.69
C ILE A 76 -17.73 9.08 -27.08
N PHE A 77 -17.74 7.87 -27.65
CA PHE A 77 -18.24 7.57 -28.98
C PHE A 77 -19.45 6.65 -28.90
N CYS A 78 -20.34 6.77 -29.88
CA CYS A 78 -21.43 5.83 -30.13
C CYS A 78 -21.34 5.39 -31.59
N GLY A 79 -20.93 4.14 -31.83
CA GLY A 79 -20.41 3.72 -33.13
C GLY A 79 -19.19 4.57 -33.50
N ASP A 80 -19.22 5.19 -34.68
CA ASP A 80 -18.13 6.05 -35.20
C ASP A 80 -18.32 7.54 -34.87
N VAL A 81 -19.39 7.91 -34.14
CA VAL A 81 -19.73 9.32 -33.86
C VAL A 81 -19.19 9.73 -32.50
N ASP A 82 -18.37 10.79 -32.47
CA ASP A 82 -18.00 11.48 -31.22
C ASP A 82 -19.22 12.24 -30.69
N ILE A 83 -19.71 11.84 -29.53
CA ILE A 83 -20.88 12.43 -28.87
C ILE A 83 -20.50 13.16 -27.57
N THR A 84 -19.21 13.41 -27.34
CA THR A 84 -18.67 13.97 -26.10
C THR A 84 -19.37 15.27 -25.69
N THR A 85 -19.62 16.18 -26.63
CA THR A 85 -20.32 17.44 -26.37
C THR A 85 -21.85 17.25 -26.31
N ASP A 86 -22.41 16.47 -27.22
CA ASP A 86 -23.87 16.31 -27.38
C ASP A 86 -24.55 15.70 -26.16
N ILE A 87 -23.89 14.75 -25.49
CA ILE A 87 -24.41 14.11 -24.28
C ILE A 87 -24.57 15.08 -23.11
N ARG A 88 -23.96 16.28 -23.17
CA ARG A 88 -24.04 17.31 -22.12
C ARG A 88 -25.13 18.35 -22.39
N SER A 89 -25.86 18.24 -23.49
CA SER A 89 -26.98 19.13 -23.78
C SER A 89 -28.12 18.97 -22.77
N LEU A 90 -28.93 20.03 -22.58
CA LEU A 90 -30.09 20.00 -21.68
C LEU A 90 -31.09 18.91 -22.08
N ARG A 91 -31.32 18.71 -23.39
CA ARG A 91 -32.21 17.67 -23.93
C ARG A 91 -31.86 16.26 -23.42
N ILE A 92 -30.57 15.94 -23.31
CA ILE A 92 -30.11 14.64 -22.80
C ILE A 92 -30.08 14.63 -21.28
N THR A 93 -29.57 15.71 -20.68
CA THR A 93 -29.40 15.84 -19.24
C THR A 93 -30.73 15.71 -18.49
N ASP A 94 -31.82 16.29 -19.02
CA ASP A 94 -33.14 16.23 -18.38
C ASP A 94 -33.81 14.84 -18.47
N GLN A 95 -33.39 14.00 -19.41
CA GLN A 95 -34.00 12.69 -19.67
C GLN A 95 -33.22 11.52 -19.06
N VAL A 96 -31.94 11.69 -18.72
CA VAL A 96 -31.07 10.59 -18.26
C VAL A 96 -31.61 9.86 -17.02
N SER A 97 -32.31 10.57 -16.14
CA SER A 97 -32.91 9.98 -14.93
C SER A 97 -34.04 9.00 -15.24
N ILE A 98 -34.73 9.15 -16.38
CA ILE A 98 -35.79 8.23 -16.80
C ILE A 98 -35.16 6.95 -17.36
N TYR A 99 -34.23 7.08 -18.31
CA TYR A 99 -33.60 5.92 -18.95
C TYR A 99 -32.69 5.13 -18.01
N SER A 100 -32.01 5.77 -17.06
CA SER A 100 -31.16 5.07 -16.08
C SER A 100 -31.92 4.22 -15.06
N GLN A 101 -33.26 4.35 -14.99
CA GLN A 101 -34.12 3.52 -14.16
C GLN A 101 -34.60 2.23 -14.86
N ILE A 102 -34.35 2.09 -16.17
CA ILE A 102 -34.70 0.89 -16.93
C ILE A 102 -33.77 -0.27 -16.50
N PRO A 103 -34.29 -1.34 -15.88
CA PRO A 103 -33.45 -2.39 -15.27
C PRO A 103 -32.50 -3.07 -16.26
N GLU A 104 -33.00 -3.49 -17.42
CA GLU A 104 -32.23 -4.23 -18.40
C GLU A 104 -31.11 -3.37 -19.02
N LEU A 105 -31.41 -2.10 -19.26
CA LEU A 105 -30.42 -1.14 -19.77
C LEU A 105 -29.32 -0.88 -18.74
N ARG A 106 -29.70 -0.78 -17.46
CA ARG A 106 -28.77 -0.62 -16.35
C ARG A 106 -27.84 -1.82 -16.24
N ASP A 107 -28.36 -3.04 -16.28
CA ASP A 107 -27.55 -4.26 -16.21
C ASP A 107 -26.53 -4.34 -17.36
N TYR A 108 -26.95 -3.94 -18.57
CA TYR A 108 -26.06 -3.83 -19.73
C TYR A 108 -24.93 -2.81 -19.50
N LEU A 109 -25.27 -1.60 -19.05
CA LEU A 109 -24.30 -0.54 -18.82
C LEU A 109 -23.36 -0.83 -17.64
N VAL A 110 -23.82 -1.50 -16.59
CA VAL A 110 -22.96 -1.95 -15.48
C VAL A 110 -21.95 -2.99 -15.98
N SER A 111 -22.38 -3.90 -16.85
CA SER A 111 -21.47 -4.87 -17.48
C SER A 111 -20.38 -4.17 -18.29
N LEU A 112 -20.76 -3.17 -19.10
CA LEU A 112 -19.80 -2.34 -19.86
C LEU A 112 -18.82 -1.59 -18.94
N GLN A 113 -19.31 -1.01 -17.84
CA GLN A 113 -18.47 -0.32 -16.86
C GLN A 113 -17.42 -1.26 -16.26
N ARG A 114 -17.82 -2.48 -15.90
CA ARG A 114 -16.89 -3.48 -15.35
C ARG A 114 -15.82 -3.89 -16.35
N THR A 115 -16.19 -4.07 -17.63
CA THR A 115 -15.20 -4.33 -18.70
C THR A 115 -14.17 -3.20 -18.79
N VAL A 116 -14.61 -1.93 -18.81
CA VAL A 116 -13.69 -0.78 -18.87
C VAL A 116 -12.76 -0.74 -17.64
N ILE A 117 -13.29 -1.10 -16.46
CA ILE A 117 -12.50 -1.19 -15.22
C ILE A 117 -11.45 -2.30 -15.30
N GLU A 118 -11.83 -3.47 -15.82
CA GLU A 118 -10.94 -4.64 -15.93
C GLU A 118 -9.79 -4.42 -16.92
N GLU A 119 -10.01 -3.64 -17.98
CA GLU A 119 -9.01 -3.31 -19.00
C GLU A 119 -7.99 -2.25 -18.54
N ALA A 120 -8.19 -1.61 -17.38
CA ALA A 120 -7.30 -0.55 -16.90
C ALA A 120 -5.93 -1.12 -16.44
N PRO A 121 -4.80 -0.67 -17.03
CA PRO A 121 -3.50 -1.34 -16.86
C PRO A 121 -2.79 -1.10 -15.53
N LEU A 122 -3.00 0.07 -14.90
CA LEU A 122 -2.33 0.48 -13.65
C LEU A 122 -3.34 0.71 -12.52
N GLY A 123 -4.34 1.53 -12.80
CA GLY A 123 -5.45 1.83 -11.92
C GLY A 123 -6.50 2.63 -12.65
N ILE A 124 -7.68 2.76 -12.07
CA ILE A 124 -8.80 3.52 -12.59
C ILE A 124 -9.55 4.24 -11.47
N VAL A 125 -9.87 5.51 -11.72
CA VAL A 125 -10.78 6.28 -10.87
C VAL A 125 -12.14 6.34 -11.55
N VAL A 126 -13.14 5.74 -10.91
CA VAL A 126 -14.50 5.60 -11.43
C VAL A 126 -15.42 6.49 -10.61
N GLU A 127 -16.12 7.41 -11.27
CA GLU A 127 -17.08 8.27 -10.60
C GLU A 127 -18.53 7.92 -10.93
N GLY A 128 -19.43 8.15 -9.97
CA GLY A 128 -20.85 7.91 -10.16
C GLY A 128 -21.71 8.15 -8.93
N ARG A 129 -22.76 7.34 -8.80
CA ARG A 129 -23.74 7.41 -7.70
C ARG A 129 -23.83 6.12 -6.88
N ASP A 130 -23.42 5.00 -7.46
CA ASP A 130 -23.52 3.65 -6.92
C ASP A 130 -22.30 2.79 -7.30
N ILE A 131 -21.14 3.43 -7.45
CA ILE A 131 -19.91 2.76 -7.85
C ILE A 131 -19.45 1.81 -6.75
N GLY A 132 -19.29 2.30 -5.52
CA GLY A 132 -18.80 1.51 -4.39
C GLY A 132 -19.80 0.48 -3.87
N THR A 133 -21.07 0.55 -4.29
CA THR A 133 -22.13 -0.38 -3.86
C THR A 133 -22.50 -1.41 -4.92
N VAL A 134 -22.49 -1.05 -6.21
CA VAL A 134 -23.00 -1.90 -7.30
C VAL A 134 -21.93 -2.19 -8.35
N VAL A 135 -21.26 -1.15 -8.86
CA VAL A 135 -20.36 -1.30 -10.03
C VAL A 135 -19.05 -1.99 -9.63
N ALA A 136 -18.40 -1.46 -8.59
CA ALA A 136 -17.13 -1.90 -8.03
C ALA A 136 -17.24 -2.04 -6.49
N PRO A 137 -18.02 -3.02 -5.98
CA PRO A 137 -18.11 -3.29 -4.55
C PRO A 137 -16.80 -3.77 -3.93
N GLU A 138 -15.85 -4.23 -4.74
CA GLU A 138 -14.50 -4.61 -4.28
C GLU A 138 -13.44 -3.52 -4.57
N ALA A 139 -13.88 -2.26 -4.77
CA ALA A 139 -12.95 -1.17 -4.98
C ALA A 139 -12.00 -0.99 -3.78
N HIS A 140 -10.71 -0.79 -4.07
CA HIS A 140 -9.63 -0.72 -3.07
C HIS A 140 -9.78 0.53 -2.18
N LEU A 141 -10.35 1.59 -2.74
CA LEU A 141 -10.79 2.78 -2.02
C LEU A 141 -12.16 3.21 -2.51
N LYS A 142 -13.10 3.38 -1.59
CA LYS A 142 -14.43 3.94 -1.84
C LYS A 142 -14.53 5.26 -1.10
N VAL A 143 -14.89 6.31 -1.82
CA VAL A 143 -15.08 7.66 -1.29
C VAL A 143 -16.50 8.10 -1.58
N PHE A 144 -17.18 8.62 -0.56
CA PHE A 144 -18.46 9.28 -0.72
C PHE A 144 -18.28 10.79 -0.49
N LEU A 145 -18.31 11.56 -1.57
CA LEU A 145 -18.20 13.02 -1.53
C LEU A 145 -19.57 13.63 -1.31
N TYR A 146 -19.74 14.40 -0.24
CA TYR A 146 -20.93 15.21 -0.03
C TYR A 146 -20.58 16.70 0.01
N ALA A 147 -21.58 17.53 -0.28
CA ALA A 147 -21.52 18.98 -0.12
C ALA A 147 -22.95 19.47 0.13
N ASP A 148 -23.11 20.56 0.87
CA ASP A 148 -24.39 21.21 1.02
C ASP A 148 -24.95 21.72 -0.33
N LEU A 149 -26.25 22.05 -0.36
CA LEU A 149 -26.90 22.47 -1.60
C LEU A 149 -26.32 23.79 -2.13
N GLU A 150 -26.02 24.73 -1.24
CA GLU A 150 -25.54 26.06 -1.60
C GLU A 150 -24.19 26.00 -2.32
N ALA A 151 -23.21 25.26 -1.77
CA ALA A 151 -21.91 25.06 -2.40
C ALA A 151 -22.03 24.34 -3.75
N ARG A 152 -22.97 23.39 -3.88
CA ARG A 152 -23.20 22.65 -5.14
C ARG A 152 -23.83 23.54 -6.22
N THR A 153 -24.76 24.42 -5.85
CA THR A 153 -25.35 25.42 -6.75
C THR A 153 -24.27 26.37 -7.24
N MET A 154 -23.47 26.97 -6.34
CA MET A 154 -22.40 27.91 -6.71
C MET A 154 -21.38 27.29 -7.67
N ARG A 155 -20.95 26.04 -7.41
CA ARG A 155 -20.05 25.31 -8.31
C ARG A 155 -20.66 25.10 -9.69
N ARG A 156 -21.95 24.78 -9.74
CA ARG A 156 -22.63 24.49 -11.01
C ARG A 156 -22.86 25.75 -11.85
N GLU A 157 -23.11 26.88 -11.20
CA GLU A 157 -23.16 28.19 -11.86
C GLU A 157 -21.82 28.57 -12.47
N ALA A 158 -20.72 28.35 -11.75
CA ALA A 158 -19.38 28.62 -12.27
C ALA A 158 -19.02 27.75 -13.49
N GLU A 159 -19.61 26.56 -13.64
CA GLU A 159 -19.45 25.69 -14.80
C GLU A 159 -20.35 26.07 -15.99
N MET A 160 -21.43 26.83 -15.77
CA MET A 160 -22.45 27.16 -16.77
C MET A 160 -22.50 28.67 -17.03
N SER A 161 -21.86 29.12 -18.10
CA SER A 161 -21.94 30.52 -18.55
C SER A 161 -23.40 30.91 -18.85
N ASN A 162 -23.97 31.85 -18.08
CA ASN A 162 -25.32 32.43 -18.21
C ASN A 162 -26.52 31.50 -17.92
N THR A 163 -26.76 31.12 -16.67
CA THR A 163 -28.06 30.53 -16.24
C THR A 163 -28.52 31.12 -14.89
N ASP A 164 -29.82 31.27 -14.67
CA ASP A 164 -30.43 31.87 -13.47
C ASP A 164 -30.34 30.94 -12.24
N THR A 165 -29.85 31.45 -11.11
CA THR A 165 -29.57 30.73 -9.85
C THR A 165 -30.74 29.92 -9.32
N GLN A 166 -31.96 30.44 -9.45
CA GLN A 166 -33.16 29.76 -8.98
C GLN A 166 -33.49 28.50 -9.80
N THR A 167 -33.19 28.50 -11.10
CA THR A 167 -33.41 27.33 -11.96
C THR A 167 -32.40 26.21 -11.73
N VAL A 168 -31.14 26.55 -11.42
CA VAL A 168 -30.09 25.56 -11.12
C VAL A 168 -30.37 24.85 -9.80
N THR A 169 -30.78 25.61 -8.77
CA THR A 169 -31.05 25.07 -7.42
C THR A 169 -32.23 24.10 -7.45
N ALA A 170 -33.36 24.50 -8.06
CA ALA A 170 -34.55 23.65 -8.18
C ALA A 170 -34.29 22.37 -8.99
N SER A 171 -33.41 22.43 -9.99
CA SER A 171 -33.00 21.26 -10.78
C SER A 171 -32.15 20.28 -9.96
N LEU A 172 -31.22 20.77 -9.15
CA LEU A 172 -30.37 19.94 -8.29
C LEU A 172 -31.18 19.25 -7.18
N ASP A 173 -32.05 19.99 -6.50
CA ASP A 173 -32.90 19.45 -5.43
C ASP A 173 -33.86 18.38 -5.92
N ASN A 174 -34.56 18.64 -7.03
CA ASN A 174 -35.49 17.67 -7.59
C ASN A 174 -34.77 16.38 -8.02
N ARG A 175 -33.54 16.50 -8.56
CA ARG A 175 -32.72 15.35 -8.94
C ARG A 175 -32.24 14.55 -7.74
N ASP A 176 -31.79 15.21 -6.68
CA ASP A 176 -31.34 14.50 -5.48
C ASP A 176 -32.50 13.80 -4.76
N ALA A 177 -33.69 14.40 -4.75
CA ALA A 177 -34.89 13.75 -4.24
C ALA A 177 -35.22 12.47 -5.03
N ILE A 178 -35.16 12.54 -6.36
CA ILE A 178 -35.38 11.36 -7.24
C ILE A 178 -34.28 10.31 -7.05
N ASP A 179 -33.01 10.71 -7.00
CA ASP A 179 -31.87 9.80 -6.94
C ASP A 179 -31.69 9.13 -5.56
N SER A 180 -32.12 9.78 -4.48
CA SER A 180 -32.09 9.21 -3.12
C SER A 180 -33.30 8.29 -2.82
N THR A 181 -34.45 8.52 -3.46
CA THR A 181 -35.70 7.78 -3.19
C THR A 181 -36.01 6.67 -4.21
N ARG A 182 -35.19 6.52 -5.27
CA ARG A 182 -35.40 5.47 -6.29
C ARG A 182 -35.33 4.06 -5.72
N LYS A 183 -36.22 3.18 -6.20
CA LYS A 183 -36.27 1.75 -5.80
C LYS A 183 -35.02 0.97 -6.20
N ILE A 184 -34.36 1.35 -7.29
CA ILE A 184 -33.19 0.65 -7.84
C ILE A 184 -31.94 1.51 -7.65
N SER A 185 -30.97 1.01 -6.87
CA SER A 185 -29.66 1.62 -6.60
C SER A 185 -29.71 3.05 -6.03
N PRO A 186 -30.41 3.32 -4.93
CA PRO A 186 -30.49 4.67 -4.36
C PRO A 186 -29.10 5.24 -4.04
N LEU A 187 -28.92 6.55 -4.17
CA LEU A 187 -27.68 7.22 -3.77
C LEU A 187 -27.44 7.02 -2.28
N ARG A 188 -26.55 6.10 -1.93
CA ARG A 188 -26.16 5.77 -0.55
C ARG A 188 -24.68 5.44 -0.49
N PRO A 189 -23.96 5.88 0.56
CA PRO A 189 -22.58 5.45 0.76
C PRO A 189 -22.51 3.93 0.94
N ALA A 190 -21.45 3.31 0.40
CA ALA A 190 -21.14 1.92 0.70
C ALA A 190 -20.74 1.75 2.17
N PRO A 191 -20.96 0.58 2.81
CA PRO A 191 -20.69 0.38 4.24
C PRO A 191 -19.24 0.68 4.67
N ASP A 192 -18.29 0.55 3.76
CA ASP A 192 -16.86 0.76 3.95
C ASP A 192 -16.32 2.01 3.22
N ALA A 193 -17.22 2.86 2.70
CA ALA A 193 -16.85 4.12 2.06
C ALA A 193 -16.34 5.14 3.09
N LEU A 194 -15.27 5.84 2.74
CA LEU A 194 -14.82 7.01 3.48
C LEU A 194 -15.63 8.23 3.05
N GLU A 195 -16.34 8.84 3.98
CA GLU A 195 -17.13 10.05 3.72
C GLU A 195 -16.25 11.30 3.78
N LEU A 196 -16.41 12.21 2.81
CA LEU A 196 -15.68 13.47 2.73
C LEU A 196 -16.63 14.64 2.49
N ASP A 197 -16.71 15.55 3.47
CA ASP A 197 -17.37 16.84 3.32
C ASP A 197 -16.53 17.77 2.46
N SER A 198 -16.98 18.04 1.24
CA SER A 198 -16.32 18.99 0.36
C SER A 198 -16.85 20.41 0.49
N THR A 199 -17.86 20.68 1.34
CA THR A 199 -18.59 21.97 1.37
C THR A 199 -17.67 23.19 1.44
N LEU A 200 -16.70 23.17 2.38
CA LEU A 200 -15.77 24.27 2.62
C LEU A 200 -14.35 24.00 2.09
N LEU A 201 -14.17 22.92 1.34
CA LEU A 201 -12.86 22.52 0.82
C LEU A 201 -12.70 22.92 -0.64
N SER A 202 -11.52 23.40 -0.98
CA SER A 202 -11.08 23.58 -2.36
C SER A 202 -10.78 22.23 -3.03
N LEU A 203 -10.78 22.19 -4.36
CA LEU A 203 -10.46 20.98 -5.11
C LEU A 203 -9.07 20.39 -4.75
N PRO A 204 -7.99 21.18 -4.61
CA PRO A 204 -6.69 20.67 -4.14
C PRO A 204 -6.77 20.01 -2.76
N GLU A 205 -7.48 20.61 -1.80
CA GLU A 205 -7.61 20.06 -0.44
C GLU A 205 -8.37 18.73 -0.44
N VAL A 206 -9.46 18.63 -1.21
CA VAL A 206 -10.21 17.38 -1.40
C VAL A 206 -9.31 16.30 -2.00
N VAL A 207 -8.53 16.64 -3.03
CA VAL A 207 -7.61 15.72 -3.69
C VAL A 207 -6.51 15.27 -2.73
N ASP A 208 -5.91 16.17 -1.95
CA ASP A 208 -4.86 15.85 -1.00
C ASP A 208 -5.34 14.93 0.13
N MET A 209 -6.58 15.12 0.63
CA MET A 209 -7.17 14.21 1.61
C MET A 209 -7.35 12.78 1.06
N ILE A 210 -7.88 12.66 -0.17
CA ILE A 210 -8.04 11.35 -0.81
C ILE A 210 -6.66 10.74 -1.12
N TRP A 211 -5.69 11.57 -1.51
CA TRP A 211 -4.31 11.15 -1.74
C TRP A 211 -3.66 10.58 -0.48
N GLU A 212 -3.88 11.21 0.67
CA GLU A 212 -3.41 10.70 1.96
C GLU A 212 -4.01 9.32 2.26
N TRP A 213 -5.30 9.10 1.96
CA TRP A 213 -5.93 7.79 2.12
C TRP A 213 -5.35 6.72 1.19
N LEU A 214 -5.08 7.07 -0.07
CA LEU A 214 -4.40 6.18 -1.02
C LEU A 214 -3.02 5.79 -0.51
N GLY A 215 -2.24 6.75 0.00
CA GLY A 215 -0.93 6.51 0.59
C GLY A 215 -0.97 5.65 1.85
N ARG A 216 -1.92 5.90 2.77
CA ARG A 216 -2.11 5.10 4.00
C ARG A 216 -2.50 3.66 3.71
N ARG A 217 -3.28 3.42 2.64
CA ARG A 217 -3.66 2.08 2.18
C ARG A 217 -2.61 1.42 1.28
N ASN A 218 -1.46 2.08 1.05
CA ASN A 218 -0.38 1.63 0.18
C ASN A 218 -0.85 1.30 -1.25
N LEU A 219 -1.86 2.03 -1.74
CA LEU A 219 -2.45 1.87 -3.07
C LEU A 219 -1.72 2.67 -4.14
N LEU A 220 -0.69 3.41 -3.74
CA LEU A 220 0.19 4.17 -4.62
C LEU A 220 1.46 3.38 -4.84
N GLY A 221 1.79 3.11 -6.11
CA GLY A 221 3.06 2.50 -6.48
C GLY A 221 4.23 3.33 -5.98
N LEU A 222 5.22 2.70 -5.35
CA LEU A 222 6.42 3.41 -4.93
C LEU A 222 7.28 3.74 -6.15
N PRO A 223 7.83 4.96 -6.26
CA PRO A 223 8.85 5.28 -7.25
C PRO A 223 9.99 4.26 -7.20
N THR A 224 10.42 3.77 -8.35
CA THR A 224 11.49 2.79 -8.44
C THR A 224 12.78 3.44 -8.92
N VAL A 225 13.89 3.07 -8.29
CA VAL A 225 15.23 3.59 -8.57
C VAL A 225 16.15 2.41 -8.85
N ALA A 226 16.62 2.28 -10.10
CA ALA A 226 17.64 1.28 -10.40
C ALA A 226 19.03 1.85 -10.12
N VAL A 227 19.82 1.14 -9.32
CA VAL A 227 21.24 1.46 -9.09
C VAL A 227 22.07 0.63 -10.06
N ILE A 228 22.73 1.31 -11.00
CA ILE A 228 23.43 0.70 -12.13
C ILE A 228 24.85 1.24 -12.21
N GLY A 229 25.80 0.42 -12.65
CA GLY A 229 27.20 0.78 -12.80
C GLY A 229 28.03 -0.48 -12.94
N ARG A 230 29.29 -0.36 -13.38
CA ARG A 230 30.18 -1.52 -13.48
C ARG A 230 30.49 -2.17 -12.11
N PRO A 231 31.05 -3.38 -12.04
CA PRO A 231 31.48 -3.99 -10.78
C PRO A 231 32.47 -3.10 -10.00
N ASN A 232 32.46 -3.22 -8.66
CA ASN A 232 33.41 -2.58 -7.74
C ASN A 232 33.40 -1.02 -7.68
N VAL A 233 32.44 -0.35 -8.33
CA VAL A 233 32.24 1.12 -8.17
C VAL A 233 31.61 1.51 -6.83
N GLY A 234 31.17 0.54 -6.02
CA GLY A 234 30.55 0.77 -4.72
C GLY A 234 29.03 0.89 -4.72
N LYS A 235 28.34 0.29 -5.70
CA LYS A 235 26.86 0.22 -5.77
C LYS A 235 26.22 -0.27 -4.47
N SER A 236 26.61 -1.46 -4.00
CA SER A 236 26.02 -2.06 -2.79
C SER A 236 26.34 -1.27 -1.51
N THR A 237 27.50 -0.61 -1.46
CA THR A 237 27.83 0.34 -0.37
C THR A 237 26.91 1.55 -0.39
N LEU A 238 26.60 2.08 -1.58
CA LEU A 238 25.67 3.19 -1.74
C LEU A 238 24.23 2.78 -1.42
N VAL A 239 23.76 1.63 -1.93
CA VAL A 239 22.44 1.07 -1.60
C VAL A 239 22.28 0.93 -0.08
N ASN A 240 23.26 0.33 0.59
CA ASN A 240 23.27 0.18 2.05
C ASN A 240 23.19 1.52 2.81
N ARG A 241 23.80 2.57 2.25
CA ARG A 241 23.71 3.91 2.83
C ARG A 241 22.30 4.49 2.67
N ILE A 242 21.67 4.30 1.51
CA ILE A 242 20.35 4.86 1.21
C ILE A 242 19.26 4.20 2.07
N ILE A 243 19.31 2.88 2.26
CA ILE A 243 18.32 2.15 3.06
C ILE A 243 18.39 2.43 4.57
N GLY A 244 19.47 3.05 5.08
CA GLY A 244 19.60 3.47 6.47
C GLY A 244 19.66 2.35 7.53
N ARG A 245 19.57 1.08 7.11
CA ARG A 245 19.71 -0.13 7.93
C ARG A 245 20.72 -1.08 7.29
N ARG A 246 21.44 -1.88 8.09
CA ARG A 246 22.33 -2.94 7.60
C ARG A 246 21.49 -4.13 7.11
N GLU A 247 20.74 -3.97 6.02
CA GLU A 247 19.92 -5.05 5.43
C GLU A 247 20.56 -5.70 4.20
N ALA A 248 21.51 -5.07 3.50
CA ALA A 248 22.32 -5.81 2.53
C ALA A 248 23.50 -6.45 3.28
N ILE A 249 23.32 -7.72 3.64
CA ILE A 249 24.41 -8.58 4.08
C ILE A 249 25.45 -8.63 2.95
N VAL A 250 26.60 -7.98 3.18
CA VAL A 250 27.83 -8.28 2.44
C VAL A 250 28.30 -9.64 2.96
N GLU A 251 27.74 -10.70 2.39
CA GLU A 251 28.31 -12.04 2.50
C GLU A 251 28.91 -12.37 1.13
N ASP A 252 30.24 -12.24 1.06
CA ASP A 252 31.08 -12.76 -0.01
C ASP A 252 31.15 -14.29 0.09
N THR A 253 30.03 -14.98 -0.19
CA THR A 253 30.04 -16.45 -0.36
C THR A 253 29.68 -16.79 -1.80
N PRO A 254 30.66 -17.22 -2.63
CA PRO A 254 30.43 -17.63 -4.01
C PRO A 254 29.50 -18.86 -4.08
N GLY A 255 28.42 -18.79 -4.85
CA GLY A 255 27.62 -19.99 -5.21
C GLY A 255 26.10 -19.96 -4.99
N VAL A 256 25.48 -18.83 -4.66
CA VAL A 256 24.01 -18.68 -4.59
C VAL A 256 23.52 -17.78 -5.71
N THR A 257 22.70 -18.31 -6.61
CA THR A 257 21.97 -17.53 -7.63
C THR A 257 21.03 -16.57 -6.91
N ARG A 258 21.40 -15.30 -6.81
CA ARG A 258 20.59 -14.26 -6.17
C ARG A 258 19.72 -13.58 -7.22
N ASP A 259 18.41 -13.84 -7.16
CA ASP A 259 17.42 -13.07 -7.92
C ASP A 259 17.43 -11.58 -7.50
N ARG A 260 16.89 -10.72 -8.38
CA ARG A 260 16.90 -9.25 -8.23
C ARG A 260 16.39 -8.82 -6.85
N VAL A 261 17.20 -8.09 -6.09
CA VAL A 261 16.82 -7.65 -4.74
C VAL A 261 16.29 -6.22 -4.79
N LYS A 262 15.04 -6.05 -4.34
CA LYS A 262 14.38 -4.77 -4.15
C LYS A 262 14.44 -4.38 -2.68
N TYR A 263 14.75 -3.13 -2.39
CA TYR A 263 14.77 -2.58 -1.03
C TYR A 263 13.86 -1.36 -0.94
N GLU A 264 13.01 -1.29 0.09
CA GLU A 264 12.28 -0.06 0.39
C GLU A 264 13.22 0.94 1.07
N ALA A 265 13.24 2.17 0.60
CA ALA A 265 14.01 3.28 1.16
C ALA A 265 13.11 4.48 1.45
N GLU A 266 13.46 5.24 2.48
CA GLU A 266 12.79 6.49 2.83
C GLU A 266 13.83 7.61 2.98
N TRP A 267 13.60 8.73 2.29
CA TRP A 267 14.40 9.94 2.44
C TRP A 267 13.50 11.18 2.50
N ASN A 268 13.66 12.01 3.54
CA ASN A 268 12.84 13.20 3.78
C ASN A 268 11.31 12.94 3.71
N GLY A 269 10.86 11.81 4.25
CA GLY A 269 9.46 11.39 4.23
C GLY A 269 8.97 10.86 2.87
N ARG A 270 9.85 10.79 1.86
CA ARG A 270 9.56 10.19 0.55
C ARG A 270 10.02 8.74 0.53
N ARG A 271 9.07 7.82 0.32
CA ARG A 271 9.35 6.39 0.15
C ARG A 271 9.54 6.04 -1.32
N PHE A 272 10.47 5.14 -1.61
CA PHE A 272 10.78 4.63 -2.95
C PHE A 272 11.46 3.27 -2.87
N THR A 273 11.44 2.52 -3.95
CA THR A 273 12.03 1.18 -4.06
C THR A 273 13.36 1.26 -4.80
N LEU A 274 14.42 0.74 -4.22
CA LEU A 274 15.74 0.59 -4.83
C LEU A 274 15.86 -0.81 -5.44
N ILE A 275 16.26 -0.87 -6.71
CA ILE A 275 16.61 -2.11 -7.41
C ILE A 275 18.14 -2.21 -7.48
N ASP A 276 18.72 -3.17 -6.75
CA ASP A 276 20.16 -3.43 -6.82
C ASP A 276 20.48 -4.42 -7.95
N THR A 277 21.29 -3.98 -8.90
CA THR A 277 21.76 -4.80 -10.03
C THR A 277 23.07 -5.53 -9.73
N GLY A 278 23.72 -5.26 -8.59
CA GLY A 278 25.08 -5.72 -8.28
C GLY A 278 25.27 -7.22 -8.04
N GLY A 279 24.21 -7.96 -7.67
CA GLY A 279 24.31 -9.40 -7.36
C GLY A 279 24.47 -10.34 -8.57
N TRP A 280 24.28 -9.83 -9.80
CA TRP A 280 24.27 -10.62 -11.03
C TRP A 280 25.58 -10.57 -11.84
N GLU A 281 26.53 -9.72 -11.44
CA GLU A 281 27.71 -9.38 -12.25
C GLU A 281 28.95 -10.24 -11.94
N ALA A 282 28.82 -11.29 -11.10
CA ALA A 282 29.95 -12.13 -10.70
C ALA A 282 29.91 -13.52 -11.33
N HIS A 283 30.30 -13.62 -12.60
CA HIS A 283 30.97 -14.83 -13.10
C HIS A 283 32.21 -14.46 -13.93
N PRO A 284 33.41 -14.90 -13.48
CA PRO A 284 34.64 -14.76 -14.25
C PRO A 284 34.78 -15.95 -15.19
N GLU A 285 34.59 -15.73 -16.49
CA GLU A 285 35.34 -16.33 -17.60
C GLU A 285 34.58 -16.06 -18.92
N GLY A 286 35.13 -15.15 -19.73
CA GLY A 286 34.58 -14.86 -21.06
C GLY A 286 34.36 -13.37 -21.29
N ILE A 287 35.29 -12.76 -22.00
CA ILE A 287 35.20 -11.39 -22.51
C ILE A 287 33.96 -11.27 -23.42
N SER A 288 33.10 -10.30 -23.10
CA SER A 288 31.97 -9.81 -23.90
C SER A 288 30.66 -10.62 -23.86
N SER A 289 29.87 -10.43 -22.80
CA SER A 289 28.41 -10.34 -22.93
C SER A 289 27.95 -8.97 -22.42
N LYS A 290 27.96 -8.00 -23.34
CA LYS A 290 27.46 -6.64 -23.19
C LYS A 290 26.14 -6.64 -22.42
N ILE A 291 26.14 -6.01 -21.23
CA ILE A 291 24.96 -5.69 -20.42
C ILE A 291 24.14 -6.93 -20.05
N THR A 292 24.07 -7.26 -18.76
CA THR A 292 23.27 -8.41 -18.32
C THR A 292 21.78 -8.15 -18.60
N ALA A 293 21.01 -9.21 -18.88
CA ALA A 293 19.54 -9.12 -18.94
C ALA A 293 18.95 -8.52 -17.65
N GLY A 294 19.66 -8.65 -16.52
CA GLY A 294 19.33 -8.02 -15.25
C GLY A 294 19.38 -6.49 -15.30
N SER A 295 20.45 -5.90 -15.84
CA SER A 295 20.59 -4.44 -15.97
C SER A 295 19.54 -3.86 -16.91
N GLN A 296 19.27 -4.50 -18.05
CA GLN A 296 18.25 -4.00 -18.99
C GLN A 296 16.84 -4.04 -18.39
N ALA A 297 16.48 -5.12 -17.71
CA ALA A 297 15.16 -5.21 -17.08
C ALA A 297 15.01 -4.21 -15.91
N ALA A 298 16.06 -3.97 -15.12
CA ALA A 298 16.05 -2.94 -14.09
C ALA A 298 15.85 -1.53 -14.68
N ILE A 299 16.43 -1.27 -15.85
CA ILE A 299 16.24 -0.02 -16.59
C ILE A 299 14.81 0.10 -17.09
N GLU A 300 14.21 -0.98 -17.60
CA GLU A 300 12.82 -0.99 -18.07
C GLU A 300 11.82 -0.82 -16.92
N GLU A 301 12.15 -1.29 -15.71
CA GLU A 301 11.30 -1.19 -14.53
C GLU A 301 11.41 0.16 -13.82
N ALA A 302 12.62 0.72 -13.69
CA ALA A 302 12.89 1.90 -12.86
C ALA A 302 12.21 3.20 -13.35
N ASP A 303 11.75 4.07 -12.47
CA ASP A 303 11.31 5.42 -12.85
C ASP A 303 12.50 6.37 -13.04
N VAL A 304 13.53 6.20 -12.22
CA VAL A 304 14.77 6.97 -12.25
C VAL A 304 15.97 6.02 -12.17
N ILE A 305 17.04 6.33 -12.89
CA ILE A 305 18.25 5.52 -12.88
C ILE A 305 19.35 6.27 -12.14
N LEU A 306 19.92 5.64 -11.12
CA LEU A 306 21.12 6.10 -10.43
C LEU A 306 22.34 5.38 -11.01
N PHE A 307 23.07 6.06 -11.89
CA PHE A 307 24.26 5.51 -12.53
C PHE A 307 25.50 5.84 -11.72
N VAL A 308 26.14 4.83 -11.15
CA VAL A 308 27.27 4.95 -10.21
C VAL A 308 28.58 4.66 -10.94
N VAL A 309 29.51 5.61 -10.86
CA VAL A 309 30.86 5.49 -11.43
C VAL A 309 31.89 5.72 -10.32
N ASP A 310 33.04 5.06 -10.41
CA ASP A 310 34.16 5.29 -9.50
C ASP A 310 34.96 6.54 -9.95
N ALA A 311 34.93 7.58 -9.13
CA ALA A 311 35.58 8.85 -9.43
C ALA A 311 37.11 8.78 -9.46
N GLN A 312 37.72 7.86 -8.70
CA GLN A 312 39.18 7.72 -8.63
C GLN A 312 39.76 7.08 -9.90
N VAL A 313 38.95 6.25 -10.56
CA VAL A 313 39.34 5.56 -11.80
C VAL A 313 38.95 6.37 -13.03
N GLY A 314 37.85 7.13 -12.95
CA GLY A 314 37.27 7.82 -14.10
C GLY A 314 36.40 6.90 -14.98
N ALA A 315 35.97 7.43 -16.12
CA ALA A 315 35.13 6.73 -17.09
C ALA A 315 35.91 5.66 -17.87
N LEU A 316 35.35 4.45 -17.98
CA LEU A 316 35.90 3.34 -18.76
C LEU A 316 34.99 2.97 -19.94
N ASP A 317 35.51 2.18 -20.90
CA ASP A 317 34.76 1.70 -22.08
C ASP A 317 33.48 0.92 -21.71
N GLU A 318 33.50 0.24 -20.57
CA GLU A 318 32.33 -0.46 -20.01
C GLU A 318 31.22 0.54 -19.58
N ASP A 319 31.61 1.68 -19.00
CA ASP A 319 30.69 2.74 -18.58
C ASP A 319 30.04 3.39 -19.81
N GLU A 320 30.83 3.67 -20.86
CA GLU A 320 30.34 4.18 -22.16
C GLU A 320 29.31 3.24 -22.81
N SER A 321 29.55 1.94 -22.72
CA SER A 321 28.61 0.93 -23.23
C SER A 321 27.26 0.97 -22.50
N LEU A 322 27.27 1.16 -21.18
CA LEU A 322 26.04 1.34 -20.38
C LEU A 322 25.35 2.67 -20.70
N VAL A 323 26.10 3.76 -20.87
CA VAL A 323 25.59 5.10 -21.22
C VAL A 323 24.76 5.06 -22.50
N VAL A 324 25.20 4.31 -23.53
CA VAL A 324 24.44 4.15 -24.78
C VAL A 324 23.06 3.52 -24.53
N LEU A 325 22.98 2.52 -23.65
CA LEU A 325 21.71 1.87 -23.33
C LEU A 325 20.83 2.74 -22.44
N LEU A 326 21.42 3.41 -21.44
CA LEU A 326 20.73 4.38 -20.58
C LEU A 326 20.08 5.49 -21.41
N ARG A 327 20.78 6.05 -22.40
CA ARG A 327 20.22 7.07 -23.31
C ARG A 327 19.03 6.56 -24.13
N LYS A 328 19.07 5.31 -24.58
CA LYS A 328 17.96 4.69 -25.34
C LYS A 328 16.69 4.52 -24.48
N SER A 329 16.83 4.36 -23.17
CA SER A 329 15.70 4.17 -22.25
C SER A 329 14.78 5.39 -22.14
N LYS A 330 15.28 6.59 -22.48
CA LYS A 330 14.61 7.90 -22.29
C LYS A 330 14.19 8.20 -20.84
N LYS A 331 14.70 7.44 -19.87
CA LYS A 331 14.44 7.65 -18.45
C LYS A 331 15.36 8.74 -17.89
N LYS A 332 14.96 9.31 -16.74
CA LYS A 332 15.82 10.26 -16.02
C LYS A 332 17.03 9.51 -15.45
N ILE A 333 18.22 10.04 -15.69
CA ILE A 333 19.49 9.45 -15.25
C ILE A 333 20.15 10.44 -14.30
N ILE A 334 20.62 9.96 -13.16
CA ILE A 334 21.40 10.71 -12.18
C ILE A 334 22.78 10.07 -12.12
N LEU A 335 23.82 10.84 -12.42
CA LEU A 335 25.20 10.38 -12.38
C LEU A 335 25.77 10.57 -10.97
N ALA A 336 26.14 9.48 -10.30
CA ALA A 336 26.76 9.47 -8.99
C ALA A 336 28.24 9.09 -9.12
N ALA A 337 29.12 10.06 -8.88
CA ALA A 337 30.56 9.89 -8.85
C ALA A 337 30.99 9.46 -7.44
N ASN A 338 31.15 8.16 -7.22
CA ASN A 338 31.42 7.57 -5.91
C ASN A 338 32.93 7.54 -5.58
N LYS A 339 33.24 7.38 -4.28
CA LYS A 339 34.60 7.39 -3.69
C LYS A 339 35.30 8.76 -3.73
N VAL A 340 34.53 9.84 -3.66
CA VAL A 340 35.07 11.20 -3.50
C VAL A 340 35.13 11.54 -2.01
N ASP A 341 36.30 11.38 -1.40
CA ASP A 341 36.51 11.57 0.04
C ASP A 341 37.11 12.95 0.38
N SER A 342 37.71 13.61 -0.62
CA SER A 342 38.39 14.89 -0.48
C SER A 342 38.05 15.90 -1.60
N GLN A 343 38.37 17.17 -1.37
CA GLN A 343 38.14 18.24 -2.35
C GLN A 343 39.07 18.16 -3.57
N ILE A 344 40.22 17.47 -3.44
CA ILE A 344 41.13 17.23 -4.57
C ILE A 344 40.51 16.19 -5.51
N GLU A 345 40.00 15.08 -4.97
CA GLU A 345 39.30 14.06 -5.75
C GLU A 345 38.02 14.62 -6.41
N GLU A 346 37.36 15.59 -5.77
CA GLU A 346 36.22 16.31 -6.34
C GLU A 346 36.62 17.07 -7.61
N SER A 347 37.80 17.70 -7.60
CA SER A 347 38.37 18.38 -8.77
C SER A 347 38.60 17.41 -9.94
N ASP A 348 39.14 16.22 -9.65
CA ASP A 348 39.46 15.20 -10.66
C ASP A 348 38.18 14.54 -11.22
N ALA A 349 37.17 14.36 -10.37
CA ALA A 349 35.89 13.76 -10.71
C ALA A 349 35.06 14.60 -11.69
N HIS A 350 35.33 15.91 -11.84
CA HIS A 350 34.69 16.74 -12.87
C HIS A 350 34.90 16.22 -14.30
N GLY A 351 35.93 15.41 -14.56
CA GLY A 351 36.15 14.75 -15.85
C GLY A 351 34.99 13.84 -16.29
N LEU A 352 34.14 13.38 -15.36
CA LEU A 352 32.97 12.55 -15.64
C LEU A 352 31.85 13.27 -16.41
N TRP A 353 31.90 14.62 -16.50
CA TRP A 353 30.96 15.39 -17.33
C TRP A 353 30.99 14.97 -18.80
N ASN A 354 32.13 14.44 -19.25
CA ASN A 354 32.34 13.97 -20.62
C ASN A 354 31.44 12.78 -21.00
N LEU A 355 30.90 12.04 -20.02
CA LEU A 355 29.89 11.01 -20.24
C LEU A 355 28.57 11.57 -20.80
N GLY A 356 28.35 12.89 -20.70
CA GLY A 356 27.19 13.59 -21.26
C GLY A 356 25.87 13.09 -20.68
N LEU A 357 25.85 12.84 -19.36
CA LEU A 357 24.67 12.43 -18.58
C LEU A 357 24.15 13.54 -17.65
N GLY A 358 24.75 14.73 -17.70
CA GLY A 358 24.45 15.85 -16.79
C GLY A 358 25.56 16.05 -15.75
N GLU A 359 25.24 16.84 -14.73
CA GLU A 359 26.14 17.13 -13.61
C GLU A 359 26.42 15.86 -12.77
N PRO A 360 27.68 15.44 -12.57
CA PRO A 360 28.03 14.36 -11.66
C PRO A 360 27.85 14.81 -10.21
N HIS A 361 27.10 14.02 -9.44
CA HIS A 361 26.98 14.20 -8.00
C HIS A 361 28.11 13.46 -7.29
N PHE A 362 29.01 14.20 -6.66
CA PHE A 362 30.15 13.63 -5.93
C PHE A 362 29.70 13.06 -4.59
N VAL A 363 29.95 11.76 -4.39
CA VAL A 363 29.53 11.04 -3.20
C VAL A 363 30.65 10.17 -2.64
N SER A 364 30.66 10.03 -1.32
CA SER A 364 31.36 8.96 -0.63
C SER A 364 30.34 8.03 -0.01
N ALA A 365 30.08 6.89 -0.64
CA ALA A 365 29.20 5.88 -0.06
C ALA A 365 29.75 5.32 1.26
N LEU A 366 31.07 5.30 1.45
CA LEU A 366 31.68 4.78 2.68
C LEU A 366 31.61 5.81 3.82
N HIS A 367 31.95 7.07 3.56
CA HIS A 367 32.08 8.11 4.58
C HIS A 367 30.86 9.05 4.67
N GLY A 368 29.93 8.98 3.71
CA GLY A 368 28.66 9.70 3.71
C GLY A 368 28.71 11.11 3.11
N ARG A 369 29.88 11.61 2.71
CA ARG A 369 30.03 12.92 2.05
C ARG A 369 29.18 12.99 0.79
N GLY A 370 28.45 14.09 0.58
CA GLY A 370 27.65 14.37 -0.63
C GLY A 370 26.41 13.49 -0.85
N SER A 371 26.27 12.39 -0.11
CA SER A 371 25.16 11.44 -0.28
C SER A 371 23.79 12.03 0.04
N GLY A 372 23.70 12.95 1.02
CA GLY A 372 22.46 13.64 1.35
C GLY A 372 21.98 14.57 0.24
N ASP A 373 22.89 15.40 -0.31
CA ASP A 373 22.56 16.33 -1.39
C ASP A 373 22.14 15.60 -2.67
N MET A 374 22.82 14.49 -2.98
CA MET A 374 22.43 13.60 -4.08
C MET A 374 21.04 13.00 -3.84
N LEU A 375 20.74 12.54 -2.62
CA LEU A 375 19.43 11.98 -2.29
C LEU A 375 18.31 13.02 -2.32
N ASP A 376 18.58 14.25 -1.89
CA ASP A 376 17.66 15.37 -2.03
C ASP A 376 17.34 15.67 -3.50
N PHE A 377 18.37 15.63 -4.37
CA PHE A 377 18.16 15.77 -5.80
C PHE A 377 17.39 14.59 -6.38
N LEU A 378 17.75 13.36 -6.00
CA LEU A 378 17.09 12.13 -6.46
C LEU A 378 15.60 12.14 -6.14
N VAL A 379 15.23 12.41 -4.88
CA VAL A 379 13.83 12.46 -4.44
C VAL A 379 13.02 13.52 -5.18
N LYS A 380 13.61 14.68 -5.49
CA LYS A 380 12.96 15.72 -6.31
C LYS A 380 12.69 15.27 -7.75
N GLN A 381 13.48 14.33 -8.27
CA GLN A 381 13.31 13.80 -9.63
C GLN A 381 12.34 12.63 -9.72
N LEU A 382 12.07 11.94 -8.60
CA LEU A 382 11.12 10.84 -8.52
C LEU A 382 9.70 11.32 -8.88
N PRO A 383 8.93 10.51 -9.61
CA PRO A 383 7.52 10.79 -9.79
C PRO A 383 6.75 10.70 -8.45
N GLU A 384 5.56 11.29 -8.41
CA GLU A 384 4.72 11.22 -7.22
C GLU A 384 4.17 9.80 -6.93
N ILE A 385 4.04 8.99 -7.98
CA ILE A 385 3.75 7.55 -7.96
C ILE A 385 4.70 6.88 -8.93
N GLY A 386 5.27 5.76 -8.52
CA GLY A 386 6.15 4.98 -9.36
C GLY A 386 5.46 3.99 -10.27
N SER A 387 6.27 3.40 -11.14
CA SER A 387 5.94 2.26 -12.00
C SER A 387 5.73 0.95 -11.24
N GLU A 388 6.14 0.88 -9.96
CA GLU A 388 5.88 -0.31 -9.15
C GLU A 388 4.39 -0.54 -9.06
N LYS A 389 3.94 -1.73 -9.48
CA LYS A 389 2.53 -2.10 -9.35
C LYS A 389 2.16 -1.98 -7.86
N PRO A 390 1.13 -1.21 -7.51
CA PRO A 390 0.66 -1.11 -6.15
C PRO A 390 0.42 -2.51 -5.58
N ASP A 391 0.65 -2.69 -4.28
CA ASP A 391 0.24 -3.91 -3.57
C ASP A 391 -1.23 -4.16 -3.92
N ASP A 392 -1.63 -5.40 -4.17
CA ASP A 392 -2.97 -5.73 -4.71
C ASP A 392 -4.11 -5.52 -3.71
N GLY A 393 -3.87 -4.69 -2.69
CA GLY A 393 -4.77 -4.31 -1.62
C GLY A 393 -5.04 -5.40 -0.60
N PHE A 394 -4.61 -6.65 -0.85
CA PHE A 394 -4.89 -7.75 0.05
C PHE A 394 -4.00 -7.67 1.30
N ARG A 395 -4.63 -7.91 2.43
CA ARG A 395 -3.93 -7.96 3.71
C ARG A 395 -3.01 -9.17 3.77
N ARG A 396 -1.78 -8.96 4.24
CA ARG A 396 -0.71 -9.97 4.19
C ARG A 396 -0.57 -10.67 5.54
N VAL A 397 -0.76 -11.98 5.51
CA VAL A 397 -0.79 -12.85 6.69
C VAL A 397 0.36 -13.85 6.61
N ALA A 398 1.25 -13.88 7.60
CA ALA A 398 2.24 -14.94 7.75
C ALA A 398 1.68 -16.05 8.66
N LEU A 399 1.67 -17.30 8.19
CA LEU A 399 1.28 -18.45 8.99
C LEU A 399 2.52 -19.18 9.52
N VAL A 400 2.87 -18.92 10.79
CA VAL A 400 4.14 -19.36 11.39
C VAL A 400 3.89 -20.26 12.60
N GLY A 401 4.91 -21.01 13.01
CA GLY A 401 4.82 -21.98 14.10
C GLY A 401 5.76 -23.16 13.89
N ARG A 402 6.00 -23.95 14.93
CA ARG A 402 6.90 -25.12 14.88
C ARG A 402 6.43 -26.20 13.91
N PRO A 403 7.31 -27.11 13.48
CA PRO A 403 6.88 -28.31 12.74
C PRO A 403 5.73 -29.04 13.45
N ASN A 404 4.81 -29.64 12.68
CA ASN A 404 3.74 -30.52 13.17
C ASN A 404 2.66 -29.91 14.11
N VAL A 405 2.65 -28.58 14.31
CA VAL A 405 1.56 -27.87 15.04
C VAL A 405 0.25 -27.77 14.24
N GLY A 406 0.24 -28.19 12.98
CA GLY A 406 -0.96 -28.21 12.12
C GLY A 406 -1.19 -26.98 11.23
N LYS A 407 -0.12 -26.23 10.91
CA LYS A 407 -0.18 -25.09 9.96
C LYS A 407 -0.78 -25.48 8.59
N SER A 408 -0.32 -26.58 8.00
CA SER A 408 -0.79 -27.03 6.68
C SER A 408 -2.26 -27.45 6.72
N SER A 409 -2.69 -28.12 7.79
CA SER A 409 -4.09 -28.47 8.02
C SER A 409 -4.96 -27.22 8.16
N LEU A 410 -4.49 -26.23 8.92
CA LEU A 410 -5.21 -24.97 9.10
C LEU A 410 -5.34 -24.21 7.78
N LEU A 411 -4.25 -24.09 7.02
CA LEU A 411 -4.25 -23.46 5.70
C LEU A 411 -5.24 -24.15 4.74
N ASN A 412 -5.27 -25.49 4.72
CA ASN A 412 -6.19 -26.25 3.87
C ASN A 412 -7.66 -26.01 4.23
N ILE A 413 -7.97 -25.94 5.52
CA ILE A 413 -9.34 -25.66 5.97
C ILE A 413 -9.76 -24.23 5.61
N LEU A 414 -8.86 -23.25 5.78
CA LEU A 414 -9.14 -21.86 5.40
C LEU A 414 -9.30 -21.74 3.88
N ALA A 415 -8.44 -22.40 3.10
CA ALA A 415 -8.50 -22.42 1.65
C ALA A 415 -9.76 -23.12 1.09
N GLY A 416 -10.48 -23.88 1.91
CA GLY A 416 -11.75 -24.51 1.56
C GLY A 416 -12.94 -23.54 1.52
N GLU A 417 -12.81 -22.29 1.97
CA GLU A 417 -13.91 -21.30 1.92
C GLU A 417 -14.10 -20.71 0.51
N SER A 418 -13.02 -20.54 -0.26
CA SER A 418 -12.97 -20.42 -1.73
C SER A 418 -11.58 -19.92 -2.09
N ARG A 419 -10.94 -20.52 -3.10
CA ARG A 419 -9.68 -20.02 -3.64
C ARG A 419 -9.99 -19.03 -4.74
N VAL A 420 -9.41 -17.84 -4.64
CA VAL A 420 -9.47 -16.87 -5.74
C VAL A 420 -8.45 -17.33 -6.79
N ILE A 421 -8.93 -17.81 -7.93
CA ILE A 421 -8.08 -18.13 -9.08
C ILE A 421 -7.66 -16.80 -9.71
N VAL A 422 -6.38 -16.46 -9.62
CA VAL A 422 -5.83 -15.26 -10.25
C VAL A 422 -5.19 -15.65 -11.56
N ASP A 423 -5.72 -15.16 -12.68
CA ASP A 423 -5.17 -15.47 -14.00
C ASP A 423 -3.73 -14.91 -14.12
N ASP A 424 -2.77 -15.76 -14.49
CA ASP A 424 -1.31 -15.49 -14.62
C ASP A 424 -0.99 -14.68 -15.90
N ALA A 425 -1.76 -13.61 -16.16
CA ALA A 425 -1.50 -12.73 -17.30
C ALA A 425 -0.26 -11.84 -17.06
N ALA A 426 0.84 -12.25 -17.67
CA ALA A 426 2.06 -11.53 -18.06
C ALA A 426 2.58 -10.40 -17.14
N GLY A 427 3.74 -10.66 -16.51
CA GLY A 427 4.64 -9.59 -16.07
C GLY A 427 4.42 -9.08 -14.64
N THR A 428 4.16 -9.96 -13.69
CA THR A 428 4.32 -9.67 -12.26
C THR A 428 5.40 -10.59 -11.71
N THR A 429 6.34 -10.06 -10.93
CA THR A 429 7.09 -10.84 -9.92
C THR A 429 6.07 -11.30 -8.87
N ARG A 430 5.19 -12.23 -9.25
CA ARG A 430 4.47 -13.08 -8.30
C ARG A 430 5.57 -13.92 -7.67
N ASP A 431 5.75 -13.82 -6.35
CA ASP A 431 6.41 -14.90 -5.66
C ASP A 431 5.51 -16.13 -5.86
N PRO A 432 5.96 -17.21 -6.52
CA PRO A 432 5.13 -18.36 -6.90
C PRO A 432 4.71 -19.23 -5.69
N VAL A 433 4.65 -18.62 -4.51
CA VAL A 433 4.66 -19.26 -3.19
C VAL A 433 3.54 -18.71 -2.28
N ASP A 434 2.91 -17.59 -2.60
CA ASP A 434 1.83 -16.99 -1.78
C ASP A 434 0.44 -17.47 -2.25
N GLU A 435 -0.52 -17.59 -1.33
CA GLU A 435 -1.89 -18.02 -1.63
C GLU A 435 -2.92 -16.93 -1.26
N LEU A 436 -3.89 -16.69 -2.14
CA LEU A 436 -5.05 -15.86 -1.82
C LEU A 436 -6.20 -16.72 -1.31
N ILE A 437 -6.70 -16.39 -0.11
CA ILE A 437 -7.75 -17.12 0.57
C ILE A 437 -8.85 -16.13 0.98
N GLU A 438 -10.09 -16.40 0.59
CA GLU A 438 -11.25 -15.66 1.08
C GLU A 438 -11.66 -16.21 2.46
N ILE A 439 -11.73 -15.34 3.47
CA ILE A 439 -12.18 -15.69 4.82
C ILE A 439 -13.19 -14.64 5.27
N ALA A 440 -14.42 -15.06 5.58
CA ALA A 440 -15.51 -14.21 6.05
C ALA A 440 -15.78 -12.97 5.15
N GLY A 441 -15.77 -13.16 3.82
CA GLY A 441 -16.08 -12.12 2.83
C GLY A 441 -14.95 -11.13 2.56
N GLN A 442 -13.72 -11.44 2.99
CA GLN A 442 -12.53 -10.63 2.70
C GLN A 442 -11.42 -11.56 2.18
N THR A 443 -10.72 -11.13 1.13
CA THR A 443 -9.58 -11.88 0.58
C THR A 443 -8.28 -11.49 1.30
N TRP A 444 -7.53 -12.50 1.71
CA TRP A 444 -6.26 -12.39 2.44
C TRP A 444 -5.14 -13.07 1.67
N ARG A 445 -3.95 -12.47 1.67
CA ARG A 445 -2.75 -13.06 1.08
C ARG A 445 -1.93 -13.75 2.16
N PHE A 446 -1.82 -15.07 2.07
CA PHE A 446 -0.97 -15.87 2.93
C PHE A 446 0.44 -15.98 2.34
N ILE A 447 1.42 -15.54 3.11
CA ILE A 447 2.83 -15.45 2.70
C ILE A 447 3.58 -16.76 2.98
N ASP A 448 4.46 -17.16 2.05
CA ASP A 448 5.37 -18.32 2.16
C ASP A 448 4.65 -19.68 2.37
N THR A 449 3.59 -19.95 1.60
CA THR A 449 2.79 -21.17 1.76
C THR A 449 3.43 -22.43 1.16
N ALA A 450 4.32 -22.32 0.17
CA ALA A 450 5.00 -23.50 -0.39
C ALA A 450 5.95 -24.17 0.62
N GLY A 451 6.50 -23.42 1.58
CA GLY A 451 7.26 -23.97 2.71
C GLY A 451 6.40 -24.82 3.64
N ILE A 452 5.11 -24.49 3.78
CA ILE A 452 4.11 -25.23 4.55
C ILE A 452 3.68 -26.52 3.83
N ARG A 453 3.64 -26.51 2.49
CA ARG A 453 3.28 -27.68 1.66
C ARG A 453 4.43 -28.68 1.49
N LYS A 454 5.68 -28.24 1.26
CA LYS A 454 6.84 -29.14 1.10
C LYS A 454 7.14 -29.98 2.35
N ARG A 455 6.82 -29.48 3.55
CA ARG A 455 6.99 -30.18 4.83
C ARG A 455 5.97 -31.31 5.09
N ALA A 456 4.97 -31.49 4.23
CA ALA A 456 4.11 -32.67 4.30
C ALA A 456 4.84 -33.96 3.85
N HIS A 457 5.98 -33.86 3.16
CA HIS A 457 6.67 -35.01 2.56
C HIS A 457 8.19 -35.11 2.79
N GLN A 458 8.85 -34.14 3.44
CA GLN A 458 10.29 -34.23 3.73
C GLN A 458 10.62 -33.68 5.13
N ASP A 459 11.02 -34.58 6.02
CA ASP A 459 11.75 -34.25 7.25
C ASP A 459 13.21 -33.93 6.88
N SER A 460 13.76 -32.89 7.50
CA SER A 460 15.18 -32.46 7.50
C SER A 460 15.52 -31.22 6.65
N GLY A 461 15.19 -30.04 7.17
CA GLY A 461 15.97 -28.83 6.94
C GLY A 461 16.51 -28.36 8.30
N THR A 462 17.77 -27.94 8.37
CA THR A 462 18.37 -27.46 9.63
C THR A 462 17.58 -26.28 10.22
N ASP A 463 17.51 -26.20 11.55
CA ASP A 463 16.75 -25.17 12.30
C ASP A 463 17.07 -23.74 11.83
N TYR A 464 18.30 -23.50 11.38
CA TYR A 464 18.75 -22.22 10.85
C TYR A 464 17.96 -21.75 9.61
N TYR A 465 17.65 -22.65 8.67
CA TYR A 465 16.85 -22.28 7.49
C TYR A 465 15.37 -22.09 7.83
N ALA A 466 14.88 -22.70 8.92
CA ALA A 466 13.52 -22.48 9.39
C ALA A 466 13.33 -21.09 10.01
N SER A 467 14.33 -20.61 10.77
CA SER A 467 14.31 -19.25 11.31
C SER A 467 14.44 -18.19 10.23
N LEU A 468 15.32 -18.37 9.24
CA LEU A 468 15.51 -17.38 8.16
C LEU A 468 14.23 -17.21 7.30
N ARG A 469 13.54 -18.32 6.99
CA ARG A 469 12.24 -18.25 6.29
C ARG A 469 11.17 -17.58 7.13
N THR A 470 11.12 -17.89 8.42
CA THR A 470 10.17 -17.24 9.33
C THR A 470 10.42 -15.73 9.39
N ALA A 471 11.68 -15.29 9.46
CA ALA A 471 12.03 -13.86 9.41
C ALA A 471 11.57 -13.21 8.09
N SER A 472 11.89 -13.81 6.95
CA SER A 472 11.49 -13.30 5.63
C SER A 472 9.96 -13.24 5.45
N ALA A 473 9.22 -14.24 5.93
CA ALA A 473 7.76 -14.22 5.92
C ALA A 473 7.19 -13.09 6.81
N LEU A 474 7.80 -12.83 7.97
CA LEU A 474 7.40 -11.75 8.87
C LEU A 474 7.74 -10.36 8.34
N GLU A 475 8.80 -10.21 7.55
CA GLU A 475 9.12 -8.93 6.89
C GLU A 475 8.07 -8.51 5.86
N ARG A 476 7.47 -9.50 5.19
CA ARG A 476 6.47 -9.28 4.13
C ARG A 476 5.03 -9.22 4.65
N ALA A 477 4.79 -9.66 5.89
CA ALA A 477 3.46 -9.72 6.48
C ALA A 477 3.11 -8.48 7.29
N GLU A 478 1.81 -8.21 7.42
CA GLU A 478 1.27 -7.19 8.33
C GLU A 478 0.86 -7.82 9.67
N VAL A 479 0.32 -9.04 9.59
CA VAL A 479 -0.12 -9.83 10.74
C VAL A 479 0.47 -11.24 10.67
N ALA A 480 0.98 -11.71 11.80
CA ALA A 480 1.46 -13.06 11.98
C ALA A 480 0.43 -13.89 12.76
N VAL A 481 0.06 -15.03 12.20
CA VAL A 481 -0.71 -16.08 12.85
C VAL A 481 0.27 -17.12 13.37
N VAL A 482 0.52 -17.11 14.68
CA VAL A 482 1.40 -18.07 15.35
C VAL A 482 0.56 -19.26 15.80
N VAL A 483 0.76 -20.41 15.15
CA VAL A 483 0.04 -21.65 15.46
C VAL A 483 0.80 -22.43 16.51
N LEU A 484 0.15 -22.66 17.64
CA LEU A 484 0.63 -23.50 18.75
C LEU A 484 -0.22 -24.78 18.81
N ASP A 485 0.39 -25.87 19.26
CA ASP A 485 -0.31 -27.11 19.54
C ASP A 485 -0.77 -27.11 21.00
N ALA A 486 -2.09 -27.03 21.22
CA ALA A 486 -2.68 -26.94 22.56
C ALA A 486 -2.59 -28.26 23.35
N SER A 487 -2.42 -29.40 22.65
CA SER A 487 -2.36 -30.73 23.26
C SER A 487 -1.05 -31.02 23.97
N VAL A 488 -0.01 -30.22 23.71
CA VAL A 488 1.33 -30.38 24.29
C VAL A 488 1.80 -29.10 25.01
N PRO A 489 2.79 -29.20 25.91
CA PRO A 489 3.35 -28.01 26.56
C PRO A 489 3.96 -27.03 25.58
N ILE A 490 3.81 -25.73 25.86
CA ILE A 490 4.46 -24.65 25.09
C ILE A 490 5.97 -24.80 25.20
N THR A 491 6.67 -24.78 24.06
CA THR A 491 8.11 -25.03 23.97
C THR A 491 8.92 -23.74 23.81
N GLU A 492 10.24 -23.80 24.03
CA GLU A 492 11.12 -22.65 23.78
C GLU A 492 11.05 -22.15 22.33
N GLN A 493 10.90 -23.05 21.35
CA GLN A 493 10.84 -22.66 19.95
C GLN A 493 9.53 -21.90 19.63
N ASP A 494 8.42 -22.19 20.35
CA ASP A 494 7.19 -21.38 20.26
C ASP A 494 7.43 -19.94 20.76
N LEU A 495 8.09 -19.81 21.91
CA LEU A 495 8.42 -18.52 22.50
C LEU A 495 9.40 -17.70 21.63
N ARG A 496 10.34 -18.37 20.97
CA ARG A 496 11.26 -17.73 20.00
C ARG A 496 10.50 -17.17 18.80
N ILE A 497 9.54 -17.90 18.25
CA ILE A 497 8.71 -17.42 17.13
C ILE A 497 7.88 -16.20 17.57
N LEU A 498 7.25 -16.25 18.75
CA LEU A 498 6.52 -15.10 19.30
C LEU A 498 7.42 -13.87 19.48
N THR A 499 8.65 -14.08 19.95
CA THR A 499 9.65 -13.00 20.09
C THR A 499 10.00 -12.40 18.73
N MET A 500 10.24 -13.23 17.70
CA MET A 500 10.53 -12.74 16.34
C MET A 500 9.39 -11.89 15.77
N VAL A 501 8.12 -12.26 16.04
CA VAL A 501 6.96 -11.47 15.61
C VAL A 501 6.92 -10.09 16.28
N GLU A 502 7.16 -10.04 17.60
CA GLU A 502 7.21 -8.80 18.36
C GLU A 502 8.35 -7.90 17.89
N GLU A 503 9.55 -8.46 17.66
CA GLU A 503 10.72 -7.74 17.17
C GLU A 503 10.55 -7.23 15.74
N ALA A 504 9.84 -7.98 14.90
CA ALA A 504 9.45 -7.54 13.56
C ALA A 504 8.34 -6.46 13.59
N GLY A 505 7.76 -6.17 14.76
CA GLY A 505 6.72 -5.15 14.92
C GLY A 505 5.40 -5.50 14.23
N ARG A 506 5.12 -6.78 14.01
CA ARG A 506 3.90 -7.23 13.31
C ARG A 506 2.74 -7.45 14.26
N ALA A 507 1.52 -7.29 13.75
CA ALA A 507 0.33 -7.69 14.50
C ALA A 507 0.38 -9.20 14.80
N LEU A 508 -0.13 -9.64 15.95
CA LEU A 508 -0.01 -11.00 16.43
C LEU A 508 -1.37 -11.59 16.79
N VAL A 509 -1.67 -12.73 16.17
CA VAL A 509 -2.76 -13.64 16.55
C VAL A 509 -2.15 -14.99 16.91
N ILE A 510 -2.40 -15.45 18.14
CA ILE A 510 -1.99 -16.76 18.62
C ILE A 510 -3.15 -17.72 18.41
N VAL A 511 -2.91 -18.80 17.65
CA VAL A 511 -3.89 -19.84 17.37
C VAL A 511 -3.52 -21.09 18.16
N MET A 512 -4.39 -21.47 19.09
CA MET A 512 -4.28 -22.72 19.85
C MET A 512 -4.97 -23.83 19.05
N ASN A 513 -4.19 -24.57 18.27
CA ASN A 513 -4.66 -25.62 17.38
C ASN A 513 -4.72 -26.99 18.09
N LYS A 514 -5.41 -27.95 17.48
CA LYS A 514 -5.69 -29.30 18.01
C LYS A 514 -6.53 -29.28 19.28
N TRP A 515 -7.47 -28.33 19.36
CA TRP A 515 -8.38 -28.22 20.51
C TRP A 515 -9.25 -29.47 20.72
N ASP A 516 -9.45 -30.27 19.67
CA ASP A 516 -10.10 -31.58 19.72
C ASP A 516 -9.36 -32.62 20.60
N LEU A 517 -8.08 -32.38 20.90
CA LEU A 517 -7.25 -33.25 21.75
C LEU A 517 -7.07 -32.70 23.18
N VAL A 518 -7.70 -31.57 23.51
CA VAL A 518 -7.57 -30.93 24.83
C VAL A 518 -8.71 -31.40 25.73
N ASP A 519 -8.37 -32.18 26.75
CA ASP A 519 -9.29 -32.58 27.83
C ASP A 519 -9.28 -31.57 28.99
N GLU A 520 -10.13 -31.79 30.00
CA GLU A 520 -10.27 -30.88 31.15
C GLU A 520 -8.95 -30.71 31.92
N ASP A 521 -8.20 -31.80 32.10
CA ASP A 521 -6.90 -31.77 32.79
C ASP A 521 -5.86 -30.99 32.00
N ARG A 522 -5.77 -31.22 30.68
CA ARG A 522 -4.87 -30.47 29.80
C ARG A 522 -5.26 -29.00 29.73
N GLN A 523 -6.55 -28.67 29.75
CA GLN A 523 -7.01 -27.29 29.76
C GLN A 523 -6.49 -26.53 30.99
N ILE A 524 -6.61 -27.12 32.18
CA ILE A 524 -6.09 -26.52 33.43
C ILE A 524 -4.57 -26.32 33.37
N GLN A 525 -3.84 -27.27 32.78
CA GLN A 525 -2.38 -27.16 32.62
C GLN A 525 -2.02 -26.07 31.62
N LEU A 526 -2.72 -26.02 30.48
CA LEU A 526 -2.50 -25.03 29.43
C LEU A 526 -2.77 -23.62 29.96
N ASP A 527 -3.85 -23.41 30.73
CA ASP A 527 -4.15 -22.10 31.33
C ASP A 527 -3.00 -21.62 32.24
N LYS A 528 -2.45 -22.50 33.08
CA LYS A 528 -1.27 -22.21 33.91
C LYS A 528 -0.01 -21.96 33.09
N GLU A 529 0.21 -22.70 32.01
CA GLU A 529 1.34 -22.47 31.10
C GLU A 529 1.23 -21.11 30.42
N MET A 530 0.03 -20.75 29.97
CA MET A 530 -0.25 -19.46 29.33
C MET A 530 -0.02 -18.30 30.30
N GLU A 531 -0.50 -18.39 31.54
CA GLU A 531 -0.25 -17.39 32.59
C GLU A 531 1.25 -17.22 32.89
N ARG A 532 2.05 -18.29 32.80
CA ARG A 532 3.48 -18.24 33.14
C ARG A 532 4.38 -17.86 31.97
N GLN A 533 4.05 -18.30 30.76
CA GLN A 533 4.92 -18.19 29.60
C GLN A 533 4.47 -17.12 28.60
N LEU A 534 3.18 -16.80 28.54
CA LEU A 534 2.62 -15.80 27.61
C LEU A 534 2.27 -14.47 28.30
N ASP A 535 2.65 -14.27 29.56
CA ASP A 535 2.46 -13.01 30.32
C ASP A 535 3.12 -11.78 29.66
N ARG A 536 4.08 -12.00 28.75
CA ARG A 536 4.67 -10.94 27.93
C ARG A 536 3.76 -10.48 26.78
N TYR A 537 2.79 -11.31 26.39
CA TYR A 537 1.89 -11.08 25.26
C TYR A 537 0.40 -11.02 25.66
N PRO A 538 0.01 -10.33 26.76
CA PRO A 538 -1.39 -10.29 27.20
C PRO A 538 -2.28 -9.53 26.21
N TRP A 539 -1.64 -8.73 25.35
CA TRP A 539 -2.26 -7.97 24.28
C TRP A 539 -2.57 -8.83 23.05
N ALA A 540 -1.93 -9.98 22.85
CA ALA A 540 -2.13 -10.79 21.65
C ALA A 540 -3.56 -11.34 21.55
N GLN A 541 -4.14 -11.37 20.35
CA GLN A 541 -5.42 -12.02 20.14
C GLN A 541 -5.23 -13.54 20.19
N ARG A 542 -6.16 -14.24 20.84
CA ARG A 542 -6.09 -15.69 21.03
C ARG A 542 -7.33 -16.35 20.44
N VAL A 543 -7.12 -17.38 19.62
CA VAL A 543 -8.19 -18.15 18.99
C VAL A 543 -7.91 -19.63 19.16
N ASN A 544 -8.86 -20.36 19.75
CA ASN A 544 -8.79 -21.80 19.87
C ASN A 544 -9.47 -22.43 18.65
N VAL A 545 -8.78 -23.34 17.97
CA VAL A 545 -9.28 -23.98 16.76
C VAL A 545 -8.96 -25.47 16.75
N SER A 546 -9.72 -26.23 15.96
CA SER A 546 -9.30 -27.55 15.53
C SER A 546 -9.20 -27.56 14.02
N ALA A 547 -7.96 -27.56 13.51
CA ALA A 547 -7.69 -27.69 12.08
C ALA A 547 -7.97 -29.10 11.53
N LEU A 548 -8.44 -30.04 12.36
CA LEU A 548 -8.92 -31.34 11.89
C LEU A 548 -10.43 -31.31 11.65
N THR A 549 -11.19 -30.74 12.59
CA THR A 549 -12.66 -30.72 12.53
C THR A 549 -13.21 -29.44 11.88
N GLY A 550 -12.40 -28.39 11.76
CA GLY A 550 -12.81 -27.06 11.33
C GLY A 550 -13.46 -26.22 12.44
N TRP A 551 -13.49 -26.72 13.69
CA TRP A 551 -14.10 -26.01 14.81
C TRP A 551 -13.46 -24.64 15.05
N HIS A 552 -14.31 -23.61 15.22
CA HIS A 552 -13.95 -22.21 15.50
C HIS A 552 -13.05 -21.49 14.49
N ARG A 553 -12.94 -22.01 13.26
CA ARG A 553 -12.16 -21.33 12.20
C ARG A 553 -12.70 -19.93 11.87
N ASP A 554 -14.01 -19.72 12.01
CA ASP A 554 -14.73 -18.46 11.78
C ASP A 554 -14.26 -17.32 12.69
N ARG A 555 -13.69 -17.64 13.86
CA ARG A 555 -13.15 -16.66 14.82
C ARG A 555 -11.81 -16.07 14.40
N LEU A 556 -11.13 -16.65 13.42
CA LEU A 556 -9.83 -16.17 12.96
C LEU A 556 -9.93 -14.81 12.26
N ALA A 557 -10.89 -14.63 11.35
CA ALA A 557 -11.04 -13.36 10.62
C ALA A 557 -11.36 -12.16 11.55
N PRO A 558 -12.28 -12.26 12.52
CA PRO A 558 -12.45 -11.21 13.55
C PRO A 558 -11.15 -10.87 14.29
N ALA A 559 -10.38 -11.87 14.72
CA ALA A 559 -9.12 -11.66 15.44
C ALA A 559 -8.08 -10.95 14.57
N LEU A 560 -7.94 -11.33 13.30
CA LEU A 560 -7.07 -10.66 12.33
C LEU A 560 -7.46 -9.20 12.13
N ARG A 561 -8.76 -8.91 11.93
CA ARG A 561 -9.27 -7.55 11.76
C ARG A 561 -9.02 -6.68 12.99
N THR A 562 -9.27 -7.21 14.20
CA THR A 562 -8.99 -6.49 15.46
C THR A 562 -7.50 -6.19 15.63
N ALA A 563 -6.64 -7.15 15.31
CA ALA A 563 -5.20 -6.99 15.40
C ALA A 563 -4.68 -5.92 14.42
N LEU A 564 -5.11 -5.97 13.15
CA LEU A 564 -4.71 -4.99 12.13
C LEU A 564 -5.26 -3.60 12.40
N ALA A 565 -6.53 -3.47 12.80
CA ALA A 565 -7.12 -2.18 13.14
C ALA A 565 -6.36 -1.49 14.30
N SER A 566 -5.85 -2.28 15.26
CA SER A 566 -5.01 -1.76 16.34
C SER A 566 -3.59 -1.42 15.87
N TRP A 567 -3.07 -2.17 14.90
CA TRP A 567 -1.76 -1.99 14.27
C TRP A 567 -1.70 -0.82 13.29
N GLU A 568 -2.82 -0.17 13.01
CA GLU A 568 -2.89 1.05 12.19
C GLU A 568 -3.43 2.25 12.99
N LYS A 569 -3.66 2.04 14.29
CA LYS A 569 -4.36 3.02 15.13
C LYS A 569 -3.50 4.26 15.36
N ARG A 570 -4.03 5.41 14.95
CA ARG A 570 -3.46 6.74 15.21
C ARG A 570 -4.10 7.39 16.44
N ILE A 571 -3.29 7.86 17.37
CA ILE A 571 -3.70 8.69 18.50
C ILE A 571 -3.33 10.15 18.20
N PRO A 572 -4.28 11.10 18.27
CA PRO A 572 -3.98 12.52 18.14
C PRO A 572 -2.96 12.99 19.17
N THR A 573 -1.97 13.77 18.73
CA THR A 573 -0.87 14.26 19.58
C THR A 573 -1.38 15.06 20.79
N SER A 574 -2.46 15.83 20.64
CA SER A 574 -3.09 16.56 21.76
C SER A 574 -3.58 15.60 22.85
N LYS A 575 -4.38 14.59 22.48
CA LYS A 575 -4.91 13.58 23.39
C LYS A 575 -3.79 12.80 24.09
N LEU A 576 -2.76 12.42 23.35
CA LEU A 576 -1.57 11.74 23.90
C LEU A 576 -0.85 12.59 24.96
N ASN A 577 -0.65 13.88 24.69
CA ASN A 577 0.05 14.77 25.62
C ASN A 577 -0.79 15.10 26.87
N SER A 578 -2.11 15.25 26.72
CA SER A 578 -3.02 15.39 27.86
C SER A 578 -2.96 14.15 28.77
N PHE A 579 -3.02 12.95 28.18
CA PHE A 579 -2.87 11.69 28.90
C PHE A 579 -1.52 11.59 29.63
N LEU A 580 -0.41 11.87 28.94
CA LEU A 580 0.92 11.80 29.54
C LEU A 580 1.11 12.83 30.65
N GLY A 581 0.56 14.04 30.50
CA GLY A 581 0.60 15.07 31.53
C GLY A 581 -0.10 14.60 32.82
N ALA A 582 -1.30 14.03 32.70
CA ALA A 582 -2.02 13.44 33.83
C ALA A 582 -1.26 12.27 34.46
N LEU A 583 -0.69 11.38 33.62
CA LEU A 583 0.07 10.22 34.07
C LEU A 583 1.31 10.62 34.87
N VAL A 584 2.10 11.57 34.35
CA VAL A 584 3.32 12.08 35.00
C VAL A 584 2.99 12.87 36.26
N GLY A 585 1.87 13.61 36.28
CA GLY A 585 1.40 14.30 37.47
C GLY A 585 1.03 13.35 38.62
N ALA A 586 0.39 12.22 38.30
CA ALA A 586 0.01 11.21 39.28
C ALA A 586 1.19 10.31 39.71
N THR A 587 2.09 9.96 38.79
CA THR A 587 3.23 9.09 39.06
C THR A 587 4.46 9.63 38.34
N PRO A 588 5.23 10.54 38.95
CA PRO A 588 6.40 11.15 38.31
C PRO A 588 7.54 10.13 38.03
N PRO A 589 8.40 10.37 37.00
CA PRO A 589 9.58 9.56 36.77
C PRO A 589 10.52 9.53 37.98
N PRO A 590 11.18 8.39 38.28
CA PRO A 590 12.11 8.28 39.39
C PRO A 590 13.33 9.19 39.19
N VAL A 591 13.89 9.68 40.29
CA VAL A 591 15.09 10.54 40.30
C VAL A 591 16.34 9.69 40.10
N ARG A 592 17.24 10.11 39.21
CA ARG A 592 18.56 9.46 39.03
C ARG A 592 19.67 10.49 39.02
N SER A 593 20.79 10.18 39.69
CA SER A 593 21.97 11.06 39.80
C SER A 593 21.62 12.50 40.22
N GLY A 594 20.67 12.64 41.16
CA GLY A 594 20.23 13.93 41.71
C GLY A 594 19.31 14.77 40.82
N LYS A 595 18.90 14.28 39.64
CA LYS A 595 17.97 14.99 38.75
C LYS A 595 16.77 14.13 38.37
N GLN A 596 15.59 14.74 38.38
CA GLN A 596 14.38 14.10 37.90
C GLN A 596 14.20 14.34 36.40
N PRO A 597 14.05 13.28 35.58
CA PRO A 597 13.72 13.44 34.17
C PRO A 597 12.37 14.15 34.01
N LYS A 598 12.34 15.23 33.24
CA LYS A 598 11.08 15.91 32.87
C LYS A 598 10.66 15.46 31.48
N ILE A 599 9.49 14.84 31.41
CA ILE A 599 8.82 14.54 30.13
C ILE A 599 8.19 15.84 29.63
N ARG A 600 8.55 16.25 28.42
CA ARG A 600 8.06 17.50 27.82
C ARG A 600 6.80 17.28 27.00
N PHE A 601 6.90 16.37 26.04
CA PHE A 601 5.82 15.99 25.16
C PHE A 601 6.11 14.62 24.57
N ALA A 602 5.10 14.00 23.98
CA ALA A 602 5.27 12.83 23.13
C ALA A 602 4.49 12.98 21.82
N THR A 603 4.88 12.19 20.83
CA THR A 603 4.18 12.03 19.57
C THR A 603 4.14 10.56 19.19
N GLN A 604 3.15 10.17 18.39
CA GLN A 604 3.16 8.89 17.72
C GLN A 604 3.86 9.06 16.37
N ALA A 605 5.09 8.54 16.27
CA ALA A 605 5.93 8.66 15.08
C ALA A 605 5.54 7.68 13.97
N ALA A 606 5.08 6.48 14.32
CA ALA A 606 4.62 5.47 13.37
C ALA A 606 3.34 4.78 13.89
N ILE A 607 2.53 4.26 12.97
CA ILE A 607 1.31 3.52 13.30
C ILE A 607 1.47 2.02 13.18
N SER A 608 2.43 1.51 12.38
CA SER A 608 2.52 0.10 11.98
C SER A 608 3.95 -0.46 12.15
N PRO A 609 4.38 -0.78 13.39
CA PRO A 609 3.60 -0.76 14.63
C PRO A 609 3.45 0.64 15.28
N PRO A 610 2.51 0.81 16.23
CA PRO A 610 2.36 2.04 16.99
C PRO A 610 3.63 2.39 17.76
N LYS A 611 4.32 3.44 17.32
CA LYS A 611 5.58 3.91 17.89
C LYS A 611 5.43 5.27 18.53
N PHE A 612 5.53 5.32 19.85
CA PHE A 612 5.45 6.52 20.65
C PHE A 612 6.86 7.02 20.99
N VAL A 613 7.15 8.26 20.60
CA VAL A 613 8.41 8.93 20.93
C VAL A 613 8.15 9.93 22.04
N VAL A 614 8.72 9.67 23.22
CA VAL A 614 8.62 10.51 24.40
C VAL A 614 9.88 11.37 24.49
N PHE A 615 9.72 12.69 24.50
CA PHE A 615 10.84 13.62 24.62
C PHE A 615 11.04 13.99 26.09
N ALA A 616 12.23 13.68 26.61
CA ALA A 616 12.60 13.93 27.99
C ALA A 616 13.88 14.77 28.09
N THR A 617 14.06 15.44 29.23
CA THR A 617 15.28 16.22 29.52
C THR A 617 16.47 15.34 29.86
N GLU A 618 16.22 14.14 30.40
CA GLU A 618 17.21 13.20 30.89
C GLU A 618 16.76 11.77 30.53
N PHE A 619 17.64 10.80 30.73
CA PHE A 619 17.32 9.39 30.51
C PHE A 619 16.18 8.92 31.43
N VAL A 620 15.16 8.29 30.83
CA VAL A 620 14.06 7.64 31.55
C VAL A 620 14.32 6.14 31.62
N GLU A 621 14.20 5.54 32.80
CA GLU A 621 14.47 4.12 33.02
C GLU A 621 13.49 3.19 32.30
N THR A 622 13.96 1.99 31.96
CA THR A 622 13.17 0.97 31.25
C THR A 622 11.92 0.57 32.03
N SER A 623 11.98 0.52 33.37
CA SER A 623 10.83 0.28 34.24
C SER A 623 9.71 1.30 34.02
N TYR A 624 10.07 2.59 33.99
CA TYR A 624 9.12 3.67 33.75
C TYR A 624 8.63 3.71 32.29
N ARG A 625 9.47 3.31 31.31
CA ARG A 625 9.02 3.13 29.91
C ARG A 625 7.94 2.05 29.80
N ARG A 626 8.16 0.89 30.44
CA ARG A 626 7.15 -0.19 30.52
C ARG A 626 5.88 0.25 31.22
N PHE A 627 6.00 1.09 32.25
CA PHE A 627 4.84 1.70 32.90
C PHE A 627 4.05 2.60 31.93
N ILE A 628 4.72 3.46 31.17
CA ILE A 628 4.06 4.28 30.13
C ILE A 628 3.37 3.37 29.11
N GLU A 629 4.05 2.35 28.59
CA GLU A 629 3.49 1.40 27.62
C GLU A 629 2.23 0.72 28.16
N ARG A 630 2.28 0.18 29.39
CA ARG A 630 1.13 -0.45 30.04
C ARG A 630 -0.05 0.51 30.13
N ARG A 631 0.19 1.74 30.56
CA ARG A 631 -0.85 2.78 30.70
C ARG A 631 -1.41 3.23 29.35
N LEU A 632 -0.58 3.28 28.30
CA LEU A 632 -1.05 3.51 26.93
C LEU A 632 -2.01 2.40 26.48
N ARG A 633 -1.71 1.14 26.80
CA ARG A 633 -2.58 0.00 26.49
C ARG A 633 -3.90 0.05 27.27
N GLU A 634 -3.85 0.41 28.56
CA GLU A 634 -5.05 0.55 29.40
C GLU A 634 -5.98 1.67 28.91
N GLU A 635 -5.43 2.83 28.54
CA GLU A 635 -6.24 4.00 28.13
C GLU A 635 -6.75 3.88 26.69
N PHE A 636 -5.88 3.47 25.77
CA PHE A 636 -6.19 3.54 24.35
C PHE A 636 -6.54 2.20 23.73
N GLY A 637 -6.12 1.07 24.30
CA GLY A 637 -6.36 -0.26 23.75
C GLY A 637 -5.58 -0.54 22.46
N PHE A 638 -4.78 -1.62 22.49
CA PHE A 638 -4.00 -2.14 21.35
C PHE A 638 -4.07 -3.68 21.27
N PRO A 639 -5.27 -4.28 21.18
CA PRO A 639 -5.40 -5.72 21.05
C PRO A 639 -4.76 -6.23 19.76
N GLY A 640 -3.96 -7.29 19.87
CA GLY A 640 -3.26 -7.94 18.76
C GLY A 640 -2.06 -7.17 18.22
N THR A 641 -1.60 -6.11 18.89
CA THR A 641 -0.55 -5.21 18.37
C THR A 641 0.58 -4.93 19.37
N PRO A 642 1.86 -5.05 18.96
CA PRO A 642 2.98 -4.58 19.75
C PRO A 642 3.02 -3.04 19.80
N VAL A 643 3.40 -2.46 20.93
CA VAL A 643 3.49 -1.01 21.13
C VAL A 643 4.94 -0.66 21.48
N GLU A 644 5.54 0.23 20.70
CA GLU A 644 6.91 0.69 20.95
C GLU A 644 6.91 2.04 21.66
N VAL A 645 7.60 2.13 22.80
CA VAL A 645 7.84 3.40 23.50
C VAL A 645 9.34 3.71 23.50
N VAL A 646 9.73 4.72 22.71
CA VAL A 646 11.10 5.20 22.61
C VAL A 646 11.24 6.53 23.32
N VAL A 647 12.31 6.70 24.09
CA VAL A 647 12.62 7.96 24.77
C VAL A 647 13.77 8.65 24.05
N LYS A 648 13.57 9.89 23.60
CA LYS A 648 14.63 10.75 23.07
C LYS A 648 15.01 11.80 24.11
N VAL A 649 16.30 11.82 24.47
CA VAL A 649 16.88 12.85 25.34
C VAL A 649 17.36 14.00 24.46
N LYS A 650 16.85 15.21 24.71
CA LYS A 650 17.31 16.39 23.96
C LYS A 650 18.57 16.94 24.64
N THR A 651 19.75 16.66 24.08
CA THR A 651 20.99 17.36 24.47
C THR A 651 20.83 18.84 24.13
N LYS A 652 21.18 19.74 25.06
CA LYS A 652 21.33 21.16 24.73
C LYS A 652 22.44 21.27 23.69
N GLU A 653 22.10 21.55 22.44
CA GLU A 653 23.03 22.25 21.55
C GLU A 653 23.39 23.55 22.26
N ARG A 654 24.68 23.72 22.56
CA ARG A 654 25.22 24.98 23.03
C ARG A 654 25.16 25.92 21.82
N GLU A 655 24.31 26.95 21.94
CA GLU A 655 24.34 28.14 21.08
C GLU A 655 25.75 28.74 20.98
#